data_AF-A0A8S2AFN2-F1
#
_entry.id   AF-A0A8S2AFN2-F1
#
_cell.length_a   1.000
_cell.length_b   1.000
_cell.length_c   1.000
_cell.angle_alpha   90.00
_cell.angle_beta   90.00
_cell.angle_gamma   90.00
#
_symmetry.space_group_name_H-M   'P 1'
#
loop_
_entity.id
_entity.type
_entity.pdbx_description
1 polymer ?
#
loop_
_entity_poly.entity_id
_entity_poly.type
_entity_poly.pdbx_seq_one_letter_code
_entity_poly.pdbx_strand_id
1 'polypeptide(L)'
;MAELRHSSSLGSRSSSSPLRAGDEDSSSPHVHDHSPNGGDDEDGRPRHPSRDRDRPIWFHSLFPFFGDDPRVSPQKNKISLLLILILAIASLISVYGIINHLNAPYLCKKDGIVLNCPHVKESPSPWENPLSATTSWKPCAERRVGGISDLPPENETNGYVFIHAEGGLNQQRIAICNAVAVAKIMNATLILPVLKQDQIWKDTTKFEDIFDVDHFIDYLKDDVRIVRDIPDWFTDKAELFSSIRRTVKNIPKYAAAQFYIDNVLPRIKEKKIMALKPFVDRLGYDNVPQEINRLRCRVNYHALKFLPEIEQMADSLVSRMRNRTGNLNPYMALHLRFEKGMVGLSFCDFVGTREEKVKMAEYRQKEWPRRFKNGSHLWQLALQKRKEGRCPLEPGEVAVILRAMGYPKETQIYVASGQVYGGQNRMAPLRNMFPNLVTKEDLAGKEELTTFRKHVTSLAALDFLVCLKSDVFVMTHGGNFAKLIIGARRYMGHRQKSIKPDKGLMSKSFGDPYMGWATFVEDVVVTHQTRTGLPEETFPNYDLWENPLTPCMCLIAMTGPSVEKPGSTRFIVFFIILLNLSFLSLSIEARSSQQHASFPPRGWNSYDSFCWTISEAEFLQSAEIVSKRLLPHGYQYVVVDYLWYRKKVEGAYVDSLGFDVIDEWGRLHPDPARWPSSRGGKGFTEVAEKVHRMGLKFGIHVMGGISTQAYNANTLVMDSVKGGAYEESGRQWRAKDIGIKEKACVWMSHGFMSVNTKLGAGKAFLRSLYRQYAEWGIDFIKHDCVFGTDFNIEEITYVSEVLRELDRPVLYSISPGTSVTPAMAKEVSQLVNMYRITGDDWDTWKDVAAHFDISRDLSASSMIGARGLQGKSWPDLDMLPLGWLTDQGSNFGPHRVCNLNLEEQKSQMTLWSIAKSPLMFGGDVRKLDDTTYNLITNPTLLEINSYSSNNKEFPYITVTRVSRNKHKSHPHHPTGNNISTKHAFGLTSCKEPKANTWSIVDKNRGQICWNQYSSQKLEKPFCLYNRKALPASDEEIKHNQLYQGKLHLQTNEKAESCLGASSKQKLTSKDYSRGTLSPCKLDANQMWELHSNGTLENSYSGLCAVLNPVKAAEATSNGVRSWIATGRRGEVYVAFFNLNQEKTTISAKISDIAKALPNKKNLEGASCTSHELWSGKNFGPTKDSVSIQVEPHGPALFVLHCSHA
;
A
#
# COMPACT_ATOMS: atom_id res chain seq x y z
N MET A 1 -27.54 -5.64 -11.04
CA MET A 1 -26.67 -5.01 -12.07
C MET A 1 -27.26 -5.11 -13.48
N ALA A 2 -27.58 -6.31 -13.99
CA ALA A 2 -28.02 -6.51 -15.38
C ALA A 2 -29.17 -5.59 -15.87
N GLU A 3 -30.23 -5.39 -15.09
CA GLU A 3 -31.41 -4.59 -15.48
C GLU A 3 -31.08 -3.11 -15.79
N LEU A 4 -30.11 -2.53 -15.08
CA LEU A 4 -29.62 -1.17 -15.34
C LEU A 4 -28.83 -1.06 -16.65
N ARG A 5 -28.43 -2.18 -17.27
CA ARG A 5 -27.81 -2.21 -18.61
C ARG A 5 -28.84 -2.40 -19.75
N HIS A 6 -30.07 -2.82 -19.45
CA HIS A 6 -31.06 -3.19 -20.48
C HIS A 6 -32.22 -2.19 -20.64
N SER A 7 -32.37 -1.24 -19.72
CA SER A 7 -33.44 -0.22 -19.71
C SER A 7 -33.27 0.92 -20.76
N SER A 8 -32.76 0.60 -21.95
CA SER A 8 -32.67 1.55 -23.07
C SER A 8 -32.65 0.91 -24.48
N SER A 9 -33.26 -0.27 -24.68
CA SER A 9 -33.28 -0.93 -26.01
C SER A 9 -34.45 -1.91 -26.26
N LEU A 10 -35.70 -1.43 -26.19
CA LEU A 10 -36.87 -2.14 -26.74
C LEU A 10 -37.72 -1.21 -27.63
N GLY A 11 -37.20 -0.88 -28.81
CA GLY A 11 -37.99 -0.32 -29.89
C GLY A 11 -38.60 -1.45 -30.73
N SER A 12 -39.87 -1.78 -30.50
CA SER A 12 -40.60 -2.81 -31.25
C SER A 12 -40.82 -2.36 -32.70
N ARG A 13 -40.12 -2.98 -33.66
CA ARG A 13 -40.36 -2.76 -35.09
C ARG A 13 -41.56 -3.58 -35.56
N SER A 14 -42.62 -2.89 -35.97
CA SER A 14 -43.81 -3.46 -36.59
C SER A 14 -43.70 -3.55 -38.12
N SER A 15 -43.86 -4.75 -38.66
CA SER A 15 -44.21 -5.03 -40.07
C SER A 15 -44.75 -6.47 -40.13
N SER A 16 -45.85 -6.80 -40.81
CA SER A 16 -46.56 -6.05 -41.86
C SER A 16 -48.08 -6.29 -41.86
N SER A 17 -48.82 -5.34 -42.42
CA SER A 17 -50.20 -5.48 -42.95
C SER A 17 -50.25 -6.47 -44.14
N PRO A 18 -51.41 -6.77 -44.81
CA PRO A 18 -52.76 -6.19 -44.64
C PRO A 18 -53.98 -7.16 -44.70
N LEU A 19 -55.17 -6.70 -44.29
CA LEU A 19 -56.38 -6.57 -45.15
C LEU A 19 -57.69 -6.16 -44.40
N ARG A 20 -58.41 -5.20 -45.00
CA ARG A 20 -59.89 -4.93 -45.02
C ARG A 20 -60.76 -4.87 -43.74
N ALA A 21 -61.49 -3.75 -43.65
CA ALA A 21 -62.88 -3.53 -43.15
C ALA A 21 -63.23 -3.88 -41.68
N GLY A 22 -64.13 -3.15 -41.01
CA GLY A 22 -64.86 -1.93 -41.38
C GLY A 22 -65.76 -1.41 -40.25
N ASP A 23 -66.16 -0.14 -40.36
CA ASP A 23 -67.38 0.53 -39.87
C ASP A 23 -67.87 0.48 -38.40
N GLU A 24 -68.11 1.70 -37.87
CA GLU A 24 -69.25 2.20 -37.06
C GLU A 24 -69.60 1.74 -35.61
N ASP A 25 -69.83 2.77 -34.78
CA ASP A 25 -70.84 2.99 -33.72
C ASP A 25 -71.20 1.97 -32.60
N SER A 26 -70.78 2.39 -31.39
CA SER A 26 -71.69 2.73 -30.26
C SER A 26 -72.18 1.63 -29.28
N SER A 27 -72.57 2.15 -28.10
CA SER A 27 -73.45 1.55 -27.07
C SER A 27 -72.91 0.43 -26.15
N SER A 28 -73.36 0.52 -24.89
CA SER A 28 -73.46 -0.55 -23.88
C SER A 28 -74.88 -1.18 -24.01
N PRO A 29 -75.26 -2.34 -23.39
CA PRO A 29 -75.04 -2.64 -21.97
C PRO A 29 -75.01 -4.15 -21.54
N HIS A 30 -75.00 -4.41 -20.21
CA HIS A 30 -75.69 -5.55 -19.52
C HIS A 30 -75.24 -7.01 -19.80
N VAL A 31 -75.53 -8.05 -18.98
CA VAL A 31 -75.75 -8.23 -17.51
C VAL A 31 -75.58 -9.73 -17.14
N HIS A 32 -75.90 -10.15 -15.90
CA HIS A 32 -76.01 -11.55 -15.39
C HIS A 32 -74.72 -12.37 -15.14
N ASP A 33 -74.75 -13.42 -14.31
CA ASP A 33 -75.35 -13.58 -12.96
C ASP A 33 -74.92 -14.91 -12.30
N HIS A 34 -75.04 -14.97 -10.97
CA HIS A 34 -75.68 -16.05 -10.19
C HIS A 34 -75.07 -16.28 -8.79
N SER A 35 -75.92 -16.11 -7.78
CA SER A 35 -75.82 -16.66 -6.40
C SER A 35 -76.33 -18.13 -6.40
N PRO A 36 -76.72 -18.84 -5.29
CA PRO A 36 -77.12 -18.41 -3.93
C PRO A 36 -76.41 -19.22 -2.81
N ASN A 37 -76.80 -19.34 -1.53
CA ASN A 37 -77.89 -18.89 -0.61
C ASN A 37 -77.19 -18.65 0.77
N GLY A 38 -77.71 -18.01 1.82
CA GLY A 38 -78.95 -17.31 2.21
C GLY A 38 -78.76 -16.98 3.72
N GLY A 39 -79.12 -15.80 4.26
CA GLY A 39 -80.48 -15.42 4.70
C GLY A 39 -80.67 -15.71 6.21
N ASP A 40 -81.54 -15.07 7.02
CA ASP A 40 -82.43 -13.89 6.93
C ASP A 40 -82.82 -13.52 8.40
N ASP A 41 -83.11 -12.30 8.88
CA ASP A 41 -82.92 -10.90 8.42
C ASP A 41 -82.53 -10.04 9.69
N GLU A 42 -82.95 -8.83 10.08
CA GLU A 42 -83.90 -7.78 9.63
C GLU A 42 -83.37 -6.36 10.03
N ASP A 43 -84.22 -5.34 10.22
CA ASP A 43 -83.85 -3.91 10.27
C ASP A 43 -83.80 -3.29 11.70
N GLY A 44 -83.61 -1.96 11.80
CA GLY A 44 -83.42 -1.17 13.03
C GLY A 44 -83.06 0.31 12.80
N ARG A 45 -83.40 0.85 11.63
CA ARG A 45 -83.23 2.25 11.14
C ARG A 45 -83.76 3.37 12.08
N PRO A 46 -83.57 4.67 11.75
CA PRO A 46 -82.45 5.35 11.03
C PRO A 46 -82.06 6.74 11.61
N ARG A 47 -80.93 7.35 11.17
CA ARG A 47 -80.89 8.67 10.45
C ARG A 47 -79.48 9.24 10.20
N HIS A 48 -79.39 9.97 9.09
CA HIS A 48 -78.30 10.80 8.55
C HIS A 48 -78.54 12.30 8.91
N PRO A 49 -77.67 13.29 8.54
CA PRO A 49 -76.27 13.26 8.08
C PRO A 49 -75.36 14.41 8.65
N SER A 50 -74.15 14.52 8.09
CA SER A 50 -73.47 15.77 7.67
C SER A 50 -72.99 16.87 8.66
N ARG A 51 -71.65 16.98 8.71
CA ARG A 51 -70.80 18.18 8.45
C ARG A 51 -70.61 19.31 9.47
N ASP A 52 -69.31 19.67 9.51
CA ASP A 52 -68.68 21.00 9.62
C ASP A 52 -68.56 21.72 10.98
N ARG A 53 -67.28 22.07 11.22
CA ARG A 53 -66.70 23.25 11.91
C ARG A 53 -66.42 23.27 13.42
N ASP A 54 -65.13 23.50 13.64
CA ASP A 54 -64.49 24.37 14.64
C ASP A 54 -64.26 23.89 16.10
N ARG A 55 -63.16 24.43 16.63
CA ARG A 55 -62.55 24.24 17.96
C ARG A 55 -63.36 25.01 19.03
N PRO A 56 -63.24 24.74 20.36
CA PRO A 56 -62.04 24.19 21.03
C PRO A 56 -62.22 23.17 22.19
N ILE A 57 -61.08 22.53 22.51
CA ILE A 57 -60.56 22.14 23.85
C ILE A 57 -61.56 22.08 25.03
N TRP A 58 -61.74 20.89 25.64
CA TRP A 58 -61.34 20.55 27.03
C TRP A 58 -61.88 19.17 27.43
N PHE A 59 -61.01 18.28 27.95
CA PHE A 59 -61.42 17.01 28.58
C PHE A 59 -61.43 17.18 30.11
N HIS A 60 -62.61 17.08 30.71
CA HIS A 60 -62.79 16.64 32.10
C HIS A 60 -62.83 15.08 32.12
N SER A 61 -62.52 14.36 33.21
CA SER A 61 -61.81 14.73 34.44
C SER A 61 -61.49 13.48 35.28
N LEU A 62 -60.24 13.33 35.72
CA LEU A 62 -59.79 12.51 36.87
C LEU A 62 -58.52 13.24 37.40
N PHE A 63 -58.42 13.77 38.60
CA PHE A 63 -59.03 13.44 39.91
C PHE A 63 -59.46 14.72 40.69
N PRO A 64 -60.22 14.61 41.80
CA PRO A 64 -60.85 15.76 42.45
C PRO A 64 -59.94 16.57 43.39
N PHE A 65 -60.30 17.85 43.51
CA PHE A 65 -60.10 18.81 44.61
C PHE A 65 -59.11 18.53 45.76
N PHE A 66 -58.24 19.52 45.98
CA PHE A 66 -57.73 19.86 47.31
C PHE A 66 -58.87 20.26 48.25
N GLY A 67 -58.69 19.98 49.55
CA GLY A 67 -59.42 20.61 50.65
C GLY A 67 -58.40 21.09 51.70
N ASP A 68 -58.66 22.23 52.33
CA ASP A 68 -57.68 22.97 53.12
C ASP A 68 -57.54 22.50 54.58
N ASP A 69 -56.31 22.55 55.12
CA ASP A 69 -56.00 23.24 56.39
C ASP A 69 -54.47 23.48 56.51
N PRO A 70 -53.96 24.57 57.10
CA PRO A 70 -52.53 24.89 57.09
C PRO A 70 -51.81 24.51 58.40
N ARG A 71 -50.61 23.86 58.29
CA ARG A 71 -49.42 23.92 59.21
C ARG A 71 -48.55 22.63 59.13
N VAL A 72 -47.65 22.49 58.14
CA VAL A 72 -46.52 21.52 58.23
C VAL A 72 -45.21 22.08 57.63
N SER A 73 -44.11 21.83 58.34
CA SER A 73 -42.71 22.23 58.08
C SER A 73 -42.20 22.13 56.62
N PRO A 74 -41.35 23.08 56.15
CA PRO A 74 -40.87 23.19 54.76
C PRO A 74 -39.75 22.19 54.38
N GLN A 75 -39.89 20.91 54.74
CA GLN A 75 -38.86 19.88 54.50
C GLN A 75 -39.29 18.74 53.55
N LYS A 76 -40.60 18.52 53.34
CA LYS A 76 -41.11 17.40 52.52
C LYS A 76 -41.05 17.63 51.00
N ASN A 77 -41.13 18.88 50.52
CA ASN A 77 -41.27 19.17 49.08
C ASN A 77 -40.06 18.74 48.24
N LYS A 78 -38.84 18.69 48.81
CA LYS A 78 -37.63 18.24 48.08
C LYS A 78 -37.67 16.75 47.73
N ILE A 79 -38.29 15.92 48.57
CA ILE A 79 -38.37 14.46 48.36
C ILE A 79 -39.40 14.13 47.28
N SER A 80 -40.54 14.83 47.26
CA SER A 80 -41.57 14.66 46.22
C SER A 80 -41.04 15.06 44.83
N LEU A 81 -40.35 16.20 44.72
CA LEU A 81 -39.68 16.62 43.48
C LEU A 81 -38.63 15.60 43.01
N LEU A 82 -37.86 15.01 43.93
CA LEU A 82 -36.87 13.98 43.59
C LEU A 82 -37.54 12.70 43.06
N LEU A 83 -38.66 12.27 43.67
CA LEU A 83 -39.44 11.12 43.22
C LEU A 83 -40.06 11.33 41.83
N ILE A 84 -40.60 12.52 41.56
CA ILE A 84 -41.13 12.88 40.24
C ILE A 84 -40.00 12.89 39.19
N LEU A 85 -38.82 13.42 39.54
CA LEU A 85 -37.65 13.40 38.66
C LEU A 85 -37.15 11.97 38.39
N ILE A 86 -37.12 11.10 39.40
CA ILE A 86 -36.74 9.68 39.26
C ILE A 86 -37.74 8.93 38.38
N LEU A 87 -39.05 9.16 38.53
CA LEU A 87 -40.08 8.56 37.68
C LEU A 87 -40.00 9.07 36.22
N ALA A 88 -39.73 10.36 36.02
CA ALA A 88 -39.48 10.92 34.69
C ALA A 88 -38.25 10.28 34.03
N ILE A 89 -37.13 10.17 34.75
CA ILE A 89 -35.90 9.50 34.28
C ILE A 89 -36.16 8.02 33.98
N ALA A 90 -36.87 7.29 34.85
CA ALA A 90 -37.25 5.90 34.60
C ALA A 90 -38.11 5.76 33.34
N SER A 91 -39.08 6.64 33.13
CA SER A 91 -39.91 6.64 31.91
C SER A 91 -39.10 6.91 30.64
N LEU A 92 -38.13 7.83 30.70
CA LEU A 92 -37.19 8.10 29.60
C LEU A 92 -36.29 6.89 29.31
N ILE A 93 -35.81 6.19 30.34
CA ILE A 93 -35.01 4.96 30.19
C ILE A 93 -35.85 3.83 29.58
N SER A 94 -37.11 3.65 30.01
CA SER A 94 -38.02 2.67 29.39
C SER A 94 -38.34 3.01 27.94
N VAL A 95 -38.61 4.28 27.61
CA VAL A 95 -38.84 4.72 26.23
C VAL A 95 -37.60 4.53 25.37
N TYR A 96 -36.40 4.84 25.88
CA TYR A 96 -35.13 4.59 25.19
C TYR A 96 -34.89 3.08 24.97
N GLY A 97 -35.20 2.24 25.94
CA GLY A 97 -35.16 0.78 25.82
C GLY A 97 -36.12 0.24 24.75
N ILE A 98 -37.34 0.77 24.68
CA ILE A 98 -38.35 0.40 23.67
C ILE A 98 -37.90 0.86 22.27
N ILE A 99 -37.36 2.07 22.13
CA ILE A 99 -36.82 2.59 20.86
C ILE A 99 -35.63 1.73 20.38
N ASN A 100 -34.73 1.34 21.27
CA ASN A 100 -33.63 0.43 20.94
C ASN A 100 -34.12 -0.98 20.55
N HIS A 101 -35.20 -1.48 21.18
CA HIS A 101 -35.84 -2.74 20.78
C HIS A 101 -36.50 -2.68 19.39
N LEU A 102 -36.93 -1.51 18.93
CA LEU A 102 -37.55 -1.31 17.61
C LEU A 102 -36.52 -1.13 16.47
N ASN A 103 -35.28 -0.74 16.79
CA ASN A 103 -34.23 -0.48 15.80
C ASN A 103 -33.27 -1.66 15.53
N ALA A 104 -33.56 -2.87 16.05
CA ALA A 104 -32.77 -4.06 15.79
C ALA A 104 -33.03 -4.63 14.36
N PRO A 105 -32.00 -5.03 13.60
CA PRO A 105 -32.19 -5.52 12.23
C PRO A 105 -32.91 -6.88 12.16
N TYR A 106 -33.76 -7.01 11.14
CA TYR A 106 -34.71 -8.12 10.90
C TYR A 106 -34.13 -9.56 10.97
N LEU A 107 -32.82 -9.75 10.79
CA LEU A 107 -32.18 -11.07 10.81
C LEU A 107 -31.85 -11.61 12.22
N CYS A 108 -32.05 -10.84 13.29
CA CYS A 108 -31.64 -11.23 14.65
C CYS A 108 -32.64 -12.14 15.41
N LYS A 109 -33.65 -12.72 14.74
CA LYS A 109 -34.53 -13.76 15.33
C LYS A 109 -34.88 -14.88 14.34
N LYS A 110 -34.34 -16.07 14.62
CA LYS A 110 -34.99 -17.33 14.27
C LYS A 110 -34.67 -18.39 15.34
N ASP A 111 -35.63 -19.27 15.62
CA ASP A 111 -35.45 -20.54 16.33
C ASP A 111 -34.69 -20.46 17.68
N GLY A 112 -35.03 -19.48 18.52
CA GLY A 112 -34.76 -19.50 19.96
C GLY A 112 -33.37 -19.05 20.44
N ILE A 113 -32.41 -18.79 19.55
CA ILE A 113 -31.06 -18.36 19.93
C ILE A 113 -30.99 -16.83 20.03
N VAL A 114 -30.55 -16.31 21.19
CA VAL A 114 -30.21 -14.89 21.38
C VAL A 114 -28.70 -14.71 21.17
N LEU A 115 -28.31 -14.05 20.08
CA LEU A 115 -26.92 -13.69 19.82
C LEU A 115 -26.61 -12.30 20.37
N ASN A 116 -25.49 -12.17 21.09
CA ASN A 116 -24.96 -10.88 21.53
C ASN A 116 -24.29 -10.18 20.33
N CYS A 117 -25.08 -9.43 19.55
CA CYS A 117 -24.56 -8.64 18.45
C CYS A 117 -23.75 -7.44 19.00
N PRO A 118 -22.55 -7.14 18.46
CA PRO A 118 -21.77 -5.99 18.90
C PRO A 118 -22.47 -4.68 18.55
N HIS A 119 -22.25 -3.65 19.36
CA HIS A 119 -22.78 -2.31 19.11
C HIS A 119 -22.21 -1.79 17.79
N VAL A 120 -23.04 -1.69 16.76
CA VAL A 120 -22.65 -1.06 15.49
C VAL A 120 -22.44 0.42 15.79
N LYS A 121 -21.19 0.88 15.71
CA LYS A 121 -20.87 2.32 15.63
C LYS A 121 -21.72 2.90 14.51
N GLU A 122 -22.47 3.96 14.78
CA GLU A 122 -23.21 4.66 13.73
C GLU A 122 -22.26 5.01 12.59
N SER A 123 -22.69 4.72 11.35
CA SER A 123 -21.84 4.94 10.18
C SER A 123 -21.47 6.43 10.13
N PRO A 124 -20.17 6.80 10.14
CA PRO A 124 -19.77 8.20 10.20
C PRO A 124 -20.40 8.97 9.04
N SER A 125 -20.98 10.13 9.34
CA SER A 125 -21.89 10.85 8.45
C SER A 125 -21.35 10.90 7.02
N PRO A 126 -22.15 10.61 5.98
CA PRO A 126 -21.67 10.60 4.61
C PRO A 126 -21.09 11.97 4.21
N TRP A 127 -21.50 13.05 4.87
CA TRP A 127 -20.98 14.40 4.72
C TRP A 127 -19.61 14.64 5.35
N GLU A 128 -19.30 13.97 6.46
CA GLU A 128 -18.10 14.22 7.26
C GLU A 128 -16.84 13.57 6.70
N ASN A 129 -15.70 14.21 6.92
CA ASN A 129 -14.41 13.58 6.73
C ASN A 129 -13.97 12.93 8.06
N PRO A 130 -14.02 11.58 8.19
CA PRO A 130 -13.72 10.88 9.45
C PRO A 130 -12.25 10.99 9.89
N LEU A 131 -11.39 11.59 9.06
CA LEU A 131 -9.96 11.77 9.28
C LEU A 131 -9.54 13.26 9.20
N SER A 132 -10.50 14.17 9.43
CA SER A 132 -10.25 15.61 9.51
C SER A 132 -9.47 16.03 10.77
N ALA A 133 -9.57 15.25 11.85
CA ALA A 133 -8.91 15.53 13.13
C ALA A 133 -7.46 15.00 13.22
N THR A 134 -7.03 14.13 12.30
CA THR A 134 -5.74 13.41 12.40
C THR A 134 -4.59 14.04 11.63
N THR A 135 -4.82 15.14 10.89
CA THR A 135 -3.77 15.77 10.08
C THR A 135 -2.94 16.77 10.87
N SER A 136 -1.74 16.36 11.30
CA SER A 136 -0.72 17.21 11.97
C SER A 136 -0.09 18.27 11.05
N TRP A 137 -0.78 18.75 10.01
CA TRP A 137 -0.25 19.63 8.97
C TRP A 137 -1.01 20.97 8.93
N LYS A 138 -0.26 22.09 8.84
CA LYS A 138 -0.80 23.44 8.71
C LYS A 138 -0.22 24.19 7.48
N PRO A 139 -0.92 25.19 6.94
CA PRO A 139 -0.33 26.18 6.02
C PRO A 139 1.02 26.70 6.53
N CYS A 140 2.01 26.82 5.63
CA CYS A 140 3.22 27.60 5.92
C CYS A 140 3.88 28.26 4.69
N ALA A 141 3.23 28.24 3.51
CA ALA A 141 3.59 29.07 2.36
C ALA A 141 3.25 30.56 2.52
N GLU A 142 2.51 30.92 3.57
CA GLU A 142 2.17 32.31 3.92
C GLU A 142 3.41 33.20 4.00
N ARG A 143 3.18 34.51 3.83
CA ARG A 143 4.23 35.52 3.95
C ARG A 143 4.66 35.64 5.40
N ARG A 144 5.95 35.46 5.69
CA ARG A 144 6.50 35.68 7.05
C ARG A 144 6.59 37.19 7.31
N VAL A 145 6.10 37.64 8.46
CA VAL A 145 6.30 39.01 8.94
C VAL A 145 7.77 39.18 9.34
N GLY A 146 8.40 40.31 8.98
CA GLY A 146 9.79 40.61 9.35
C GLY A 146 10.88 39.89 8.53
N GLY A 147 10.55 39.32 7.36
CA GLY A 147 11.57 38.81 6.44
C GLY A 147 12.39 39.94 5.78
N ILE A 148 13.68 39.71 5.56
CA ILE A 148 14.54 40.59 4.76
C ILE A 148 14.10 40.50 3.29
N SER A 149 14.05 41.64 2.59
CA SER A 149 13.64 41.69 1.18
C SER A 149 14.83 41.46 0.25
N ASP A 150 14.99 40.23 -0.22
CA ASP A 150 15.98 39.83 -1.24
C ASP A 150 15.58 40.31 -2.65
N LEU A 151 15.36 41.62 -2.81
CA LEU A 151 15.02 42.26 -4.08
C LEU A 151 16.11 43.24 -4.52
N PRO A 152 16.49 43.22 -5.81
CA PRO A 152 17.39 44.22 -6.35
C PRO A 152 16.72 45.61 -6.37
N PRO A 153 17.51 46.69 -6.23
CA PRO A 153 17.11 48.02 -6.64
C PRO A 153 16.52 48.04 -8.06
N GLU A 154 15.68 49.04 -8.35
CA GLU A 154 15.01 49.22 -9.66
C GLU A 154 16.00 49.15 -10.84
N ASN A 155 17.19 49.73 -10.65
CA ASN A 155 18.25 49.85 -11.63
C ASN A 155 19.03 48.54 -11.89
N GLU A 156 18.82 47.50 -11.07
CA GLU A 156 19.59 46.25 -11.08
C GLU A 156 18.81 45.03 -11.60
N THR A 157 17.57 45.19 -12.06
CA THR A 157 16.81 44.07 -12.64
C THR A 157 17.50 43.52 -13.90
N ASN A 158 17.58 42.18 -14.02
CA ASN A 158 18.23 41.56 -15.19
C ASN A 158 17.50 41.85 -16.52
N GLY A 159 16.23 42.27 -16.44
CA GLY A 159 15.37 42.71 -17.55
C GLY A 159 13.90 42.38 -17.26
N TYR A 160 13.05 42.55 -18.27
CA TYR A 160 11.59 42.37 -18.18
C TYR A 160 11.14 41.10 -18.88
N VAL A 161 10.20 40.39 -18.27
CA VAL A 161 9.63 39.13 -18.79
C VAL A 161 8.13 39.26 -18.96
N PHE A 162 7.65 38.95 -20.17
CA PHE A 162 6.24 38.98 -20.54
C PHE A 162 5.76 37.56 -20.87
N ILE A 163 4.62 37.15 -20.32
CA ILE A 163 4.21 35.73 -20.32
C ILE A 163 2.78 35.59 -20.85
N HIS A 164 2.61 34.71 -21.85
CA HIS A 164 1.30 34.32 -22.38
C HIS A 164 0.83 33.02 -21.69
N ALA A 165 -0.08 33.15 -20.74
CA ALA A 165 -0.72 32.05 -20.05
C ALA A 165 -1.84 31.47 -20.93
N GLU A 166 -1.64 30.27 -21.48
CA GLU A 166 -2.59 29.63 -22.41
C GLU A 166 -3.44 28.53 -21.74
N GLY A 167 -4.53 28.13 -22.41
CA GLY A 167 -5.50 27.16 -21.90
C GLY A 167 -6.60 27.83 -21.07
N GLY A 168 -7.44 27.02 -20.40
CA GLY A 168 -8.51 27.54 -19.53
C GLY A 168 -8.02 27.99 -18.16
N LEU A 169 -8.88 28.67 -17.38
CA LEU A 169 -8.60 29.27 -16.06
C LEU A 169 -7.61 28.48 -15.16
N ASN A 170 -7.80 27.18 -15.03
CA ASN A 170 -7.02 26.33 -14.11
C ASN A 170 -5.64 25.95 -14.67
N GLN A 171 -5.42 26.08 -15.98
CA GLN A 171 -4.09 26.05 -16.59
C GLN A 171 -3.43 27.43 -16.48
N GLN A 172 -4.21 28.51 -16.64
CA GLN A 172 -3.75 29.89 -16.47
C GLN A 172 -3.25 30.17 -15.05
N ARG A 173 -4.00 29.77 -13.99
CA ARG A 173 -3.53 29.89 -12.58
C ARG A 173 -2.17 29.23 -12.37
N ILE A 174 -1.99 28.00 -12.86
CA ILE A 174 -0.71 27.27 -12.78
C ILE A 174 0.39 27.97 -13.59
N ALA A 175 0.06 28.48 -14.79
CA ALA A 175 0.98 29.26 -15.61
C ALA A 175 1.44 30.56 -14.91
N ILE A 176 0.56 31.28 -14.22
CA ILE A 176 0.89 32.49 -13.46
C ILE A 176 1.76 32.16 -12.23
N CYS A 177 1.45 31.09 -11.50
CA CYS A 177 2.30 30.66 -10.38
C CYS A 177 3.72 30.28 -10.85
N ASN A 178 3.83 29.63 -12.02
CA ASN A 178 5.11 29.34 -12.66
C ASN A 178 5.79 30.61 -13.21
N ALA A 179 5.03 31.64 -13.62
CA ALA A 179 5.54 32.91 -14.14
C ALA A 179 6.29 33.70 -13.06
N VAL A 180 5.67 33.87 -11.89
CA VAL A 180 6.30 34.53 -10.73
C VAL A 180 7.57 33.78 -10.29
N ALA A 181 7.51 32.44 -10.24
CA ALA A 181 8.66 31.61 -9.91
C ALA A 181 9.82 31.75 -10.91
N VAL A 182 9.53 31.77 -12.21
CA VAL A 182 10.53 31.98 -13.28
C VAL A 182 11.12 33.39 -13.24
N ALA A 183 10.32 34.41 -12.93
CA ALA A 183 10.81 35.78 -12.71
C ALA A 183 11.78 35.85 -11.53
N LYS A 184 11.48 35.22 -10.39
CA LYS A 184 12.40 35.14 -9.23
C LYS A 184 13.69 34.36 -9.56
N ILE A 185 13.59 33.21 -10.24
CA ILE A 185 14.77 32.41 -10.66
C ILE A 185 15.75 33.24 -11.51
N MET A 186 15.24 34.13 -12.36
CA MET A 186 16.06 34.95 -13.26
C MET A 186 16.37 36.36 -12.70
N ASN A 187 15.92 36.68 -11.48
CA ASN A 187 15.92 38.01 -10.88
C ASN A 187 15.48 39.12 -11.86
N ALA A 188 14.33 38.89 -12.51
CA ALA A 188 13.78 39.69 -13.59
C ALA A 188 12.40 40.25 -13.22
N THR A 189 12.06 41.42 -13.76
CA THR A 189 10.77 42.08 -13.52
C THR A 189 9.67 41.42 -14.34
N LEU A 190 8.56 41.05 -13.70
CA LEU A 190 7.42 40.43 -14.36
C LEU A 190 6.45 41.51 -14.87
N ILE A 191 6.19 41.54 -16.18
CA ILE A 191 5.05 42.28 -16.72
C ILE A 191 3.79 41.40 -16.54
N LEU A 192 2.66 42.01 -16.18
CA LEU A 192 1.40 41.33 -15.88
C LEU A 192 1.05 40.25 -16.94
N PRO A 193 0.83 38.97 -16.55
CA PRO A 193 0.65 37.89 -17.52
C PRO A 193 -0.61 38.06 -18.37
N VAL A 194 -0.46 37.97 -19.69
CA VAL A 194 -1.61 37.99 -20.61
C VAL A 194 -2.23 36.60 -20.69
N LEU A 195 -3.50 36.51 -20.30
CA LEU A 195 -4.33 35.34 -20.55
C LEU A 195 -4.58 35.23 -22.05
N LYS A 196 -4.31 34.07 -22.64
CA LYS A 196 -4.39 33.88 -24.10
C LYS A 196 -5.28 32.70 -24.47
N GLN A 197 -6.16 32.98 -25.44
CA GLN A 197 -7.12 32.08 -26.07
C GLN A 197 -6.62 30.64 -26.27
N ASP A 198 -7.38 29.69 -25.71
CA ASP A 198 -7.48 28.32 -26.23
C ASP A 198 -8.36 28.32 -27.49
N GLN A 199 -7.91 27.64 -28.56
CA GLN A 199 -8.61 27.56 -29.85
C GLN A 199 -10.06 27.05 -29.72
N ILE A 200 -10.38 26.30 -28.67
CA ILE A 200 -11.69 25.70 -28.43
C ILE A 200 -12.73 26.71 -27.90
N TRP A 201 -12.32 27.69 -27.08
CA TRP A 201 -13.26 28.45 -26.23
C TRP A 201 -13.51 29.90 -26.64
N LYS A 202 -12.68 30.48 -27.52
CA LYS A 202 -12.85 31.85 -28.10
C LYS A 202 -13.05 32.99 -27.08
N ASP A 203 -12.50 32.85 -25.88
CA ASP A 203 -12.57 33.86 -24.82
C ASP A 203 -11.57 35.02 -25.07
N THR A 204 -11.97 36.24 -24.70
CA THR A 204 -11.17 37.49 -24.82
C THR A 204 -10.77 38.10 -23.47
N THR A 205 -11.15 37.45 -22.37
CA THR A 205 -10.85 37.80 -20.98
C THR A 205 -9.37 38.13 -20.73
N LYS A 206 -9.11 39.29 -20.12
CA LYS A 206 -7.81 39.75 -19.60
C LYS A 206 -7.55 39.23 -18.17
N PHE A 207 -6.33 39.46 -17.66
CA PHE A 207 -5.98 39.19 -16.26
C PHE A 207 -6.85 40.01 -15.28
N GLU A 208 -6.99 41.32 -15.57
CA GLU A 208 -7.75 42.29 -14.78
C GLU A 208 -9.27 42.06 -14.79
N ASP A 209 -9.80 41.22 -15.69
CA ASP A 209 -11.22 40.84 -15.73
C ASP A 209 -11.54 39.67 -14.77
N ILE A 210 -10.54 39.10 -14.07
CA ILE A 210 -10.66 37.86 -13.28
C ILE A 210 -9.97 37.93 -11.92
N PHE A 211 -8.78 38.53 -11.85
CA PHE A 211 -7.96 38.57 -10.65
C PHE A 211 -7.77 39.99 -10.14
N ASP A 212 -7.75 40.16 -8.82
CA ASP A 212 -7.41 41.43 -8.17
C ASP A 212 -5.92 41.76 -8.42
N VAL A 213 -5.68 42.73 -9.31
CA VAL A 213 -4.34 43.12 -9.75
C VAL A 213 -3.59 43.86 -8.64
N ASP A 214 -4.27 44.67 -7.84
CA ASP A 214 -3.65 45.47 -6.79
C ASP A 214 -3.25 44.59 -5.60
N HIS A 215 -4.11 43.68 -5.16
CA HIS A 215 -3.73 42.66 -4.17
C HIS A 215 -2.63 41.74 -4.71
N PHE A 216 -2.67 41.34 -5.98
CA PHE A 216 -1.63 40.48 -6.58
C PHE A 216 -0.25 41.15 -6.62
N ILE A 217 -0.19 42.45 -6.95
CA ILE A 217 1.07 43.21 -6.96
C ILE A 217 1.53 43.50 -5.53
N ASP A 218 0.67 44.04 -4.65
CA ASP A 218 1.07 44.44 -3.29
C ASP A 218 1.53 43.25 -2.44
N TYR A 219 0.81 42.12 -2.52
CA TYR A 219 1.14 40.95 -1.71
C TYR A 219 2.51 40.33 -2.10
N LEU A 220 2.88 40.42 -3.39
CA LEU A 220 4.12 39.87 -3.95
C LEU A 220 5.27 40.89 -4.06
N LYS A 221 5.08 42.16 -3.69
CA LYS A 221 6.03 43.27 -3.91
C LYS A 221 7.43 43.07 -3.30
N ASP A 222 7.57 42.17 -2.33
CA ASP A 222 8.83 41.79 -1.67
C ASP A 222 9.38 40.43 -2.14
N ASP A 223 8.56 39.63 -2.84
CA ASP A 223 8.99 38.38 -3.48
C ASP A 223 9.55 38.65 -4.88
N VAL A 224 8.82 39.39 -5.72
CA VAL A 224 9.13 39.68 -7.14
C VAL A 224 8.61 41.07 -7.51
N ARG A 225 9.39 41.87 -8.26
CA ARG A 225 8.93 43.14 -8.85
C ARG A 225 7.96 42.85 -10.02
N ILE A 226 6.74 43.39 -9.94
CA ILE A 226 5.68 43.21 -10.94
C ILE A 226 5.23 44.59 -11.47
N VAL A 227 5.04 44.71 -12.79
CA VAL A 227 4.55 45.94 -13.45
C VAL A 227 3.32 45.66 -14.31
N ARG A 228 2.42 46.65 -14.44
CA ARG A 228 1.11 46.49 -15.12
C ARG A 228 1.21 46.35 -16.65
N ASP A 229 2.06 47.14 -17.30
CA ASP A 229 2.28 47.12 -18.76
C ASP A 229 3.79 47.16 -19.10
N ILE A 230 4.11 47.00 -20.38
CA ILE A 230 5.42 47.22 -20.99
C ILE A 230 5.87 48.68 -20.71
N PRO A 231 7.06 48.91 -20.12
CA PRO A 231 7.56 50.25 -19.80
C PRO A 231 7.62 51.21 -21.00
N ASP A 232 7.33 52.49 -20.77
CA ASP A 232 7.16 53.48 -21.85
C ASP A 232 8.43 53.87 -22.60
N TRP A 233 9.61 53.59 -22.04
CA TRP A 233 10.89 53.69 -22.78
C TRP A 233 10.99 52.66 -23.92
N PHE A 234 10.15 51.62 -23.93
CA PHE A 234 10.05 50.67 -25.03
C PHE A 234 9.03 51.17 -26.07
N THR A 235 9.46 52.10 -26.91
CA THR A 235 8.63 52.77 -27.93
C THR A 235 7.98 51.81 -28.94
N ASP A 236 8.60 50.66 -29.21
CA ASP A 236 8.19 49.74 -30.28
C ASP A 236 7.37 48.54 -29.75
N LYS A 237 6.31 48.82 -28.96
CA LYS A 237 5.46 47.80 -28.32
C LYS A 237 4.96 46.72 -29.31
N ALA A 238 4.75 47.07 -30.59
CA ALA A 238 4.34 46.14 -31.64
C ALA A 238 5.43 45.08 -31.98
N GLU A 239 6.72 45.45 -31.95
CA GLU A 239 7.81 44.51 -32.27
C GLU A 239 7.89 43.36 -31.24
N LEU A 240 7.51 43.56 -29.98
CA LEU A 240 7.54 42.49 -28.96
C LEU A 240 6.60 41.32 -29.27
N PHE A 241 5.49 41.59 -29.96
CA PHE A 241 4.51 40.57 -30.32
C PHE A 241 4.93 39.78 -31.57
N SER A 242 5.46 40.45 -32.59
CA SER A 242 5.88 39.89 -33.88
C SER A 242 7.31 39.31 -33.90
N SER A 243 8.25 39.91 -33.17
CA SER A 243 9.68 39.62 -33.27
C SER A 243 10.03 38.24 -32.74
N ILE A 244 10.52 37.39 -33.66
CA ILE A 244 11.08 36.07 -33.33
C ILE A 244 12.29 36.22 -32.41
N ARG A 245 13.09 37.29 -32.57
CA ARG A 245 14.32 37.53 -31.79
C ARG A 245 14.04 37.81 -30.30
N ARG A 246 12.90 38.43 -29.96
CA ARG A 246 12.47 38.67 -28.56
C ARG A 246 11.46 37.64 -28.03
N THR A 247 11.24 36.53 -28.75
CA THR A 247 10.31 35.48 -28.34
C THR A 247 11.04 34.17 -28.03
N VAL A 248 10.97 33.68 -26.78
CA VAL A 248 11.40 32.30 -26.47
C VAL A 248 10.29 31.33 -26.85
N LYS A 249 10.53 30.57 -27.92
CA LYS A 249 9.72 29.43 -28.35
C LYS A 249 10.33 28.13 -27.85
N ASN A 250 9.57 27.04 -27.86
CA ASN A 250 10.03 25.66 -27.58
C ASN A 250 10.58 25.41 -26.16
N ILE A 251 10.12 26.15 -25.14
CA ILE A 251 10.41 25.84 -23.73
C ILE A 251 9.91 24.41 -23.41
N PRO A 252 10.74 23.50 -22.86
CA PRO A 252 10.32 22.13 -22.54
C PRO A 252 9.09 22.09 -21.62
N LYS A 253 8.30 21.00 -21.69
CA LYS A 253 7.30 20.75 -20.65
C LYS A 253 8.04 20.35 -19.37
N TYR A 254 7.67 20.94 -18.24
CA TYR A 254 8.29 20.75 -16.94
C TYR A 254 9.80 21.06 -16.90
N ALA A 255 10.25 22.12 -17.60
CA ALA A 255 11.66 22.50 -17.62
C ALA A 255 12.20 22.79 -16.20
N ALA A 256 13.45 22.40 -15.94
CA ALA A 256 14.14 22.67 -14.68
C ALA A 256 14.42 24.17 -14.49
N ALA A 257 14.67 24.62 -13.25
CA ALA A 257 15.05 26.01 -12.98
C ALA A 257 16.29 26.44 -13.79
N GLN A 258 17.30 25.57 -13.90
CA GLN A 258 18.54 25.82 -14.64
C GLN A 258 18.31 26.13 -16.13
N PHE A 259 17.29 25.54 -16.77
CA PHE A 259 16.99 25.82 -18.18
C PHE A 259 16.77 27.31 -18.44
N TYR A 260 16.12 28.01 -17.49
CA TYR A 260 15.85 29.44 -17.58
C TYR A 260 17.13 30.27 -17.40
N ILE A 261 18.01 29.87 -16.48
CA ILE A 261 19.31 30.49 -16.25
C ILE A 261 20.21 30.37 -17.49
N ASP A 262 20.23 29.20 -18.14
CA ASP A 262 21.13 28.94 -19.27
C ASP A 262 20.58 29.49 -20.61
N ASN A 263 19.27 29.37 -20.86
CA ASN A 263 18.70 29.58 -22.20
C ASN A 263 17.90 30.88 -22.34
N VAL A 264 17.40 31.43 -21.23
CA VAL A 264 16.43 32.55 -21.23
C VAL A 264 17.05 33.82 -20.64
N LEU A 265 17.71 33.73 -19.49
CA LEU A 265 18.37 34.86 -18.82
C LEU A 265 19.40 35.60 -19.70
N PRO A 266 20.28 34.95 -20.50
CA PRO A 266 21.22 35.67 -21.36
C PRO A 266 20.50 36.53 -22.42
N ARG A 267 19.38 36.01 -22.95
CA ARG A 267 18.55 36.72 -23.95
C ARG A 267 17.79 37.88 -23.33
N ILE A 268 17.34 37.75 -22.07
CA ILE A 268 16.76 38.86 -21.30
C ILE A 268 17.80 39.97 -21.10
N LYS A 269 19.02 39.63 -20.67
CA LYS A 269 20.11 40.62 -20.49
C LYS A 269 20.45 41.35 -21.79
N GLU A 270 20.49 40.63 -22.92
CA GLU A 270 20.78 41.18 -24.25
C GLU A 270 19.64 42.05 -24.80
N LYS A 271 18.37 41.61 -24.70
CA LYS A 271 17.23 42.28 -25.37
C LYS A 271 16.38 43.17 -24.47
N LYS A 272 16.68 43.21 -23.17
CA LYS A 272 15.98 43.92 -22.08
C LYS A 272 14.53 43.53 -21.83
N ILE A 273 13.76 43.16 -22.86
CA ILE A 273 12.41 42.59 -22.74
C ILE A 273 12.33 41.29 -23.57
N MET A 274 11.85 40.20 -22.95
CA MET A 274 11.61 38.92 -23.62
C MET A 274 10.21 38.39 -23.34
N ALA A 275 9.59 37.80 -24.36
CA ALA A 275 8.27 37.19 -24.24
C ALA A 275 8.32 35.65 -24.35
N LEU A 276 7.70 34.95 -23.39
CA LEU A 276 7.69 33.48 -23.34
C LEU A 276 6.39 32.93 -23.95
N LYS A 277 6.50 32.19 -25.06
CA LYS A 277 5.34 31.77 -25.89
C LYS A 277 5.52 30.31 -26.39
N PRO A 278 4.62 29.34 -26.09
CA PRO A 278 3.45 29.37 -25.22
C PRO A 278 3.74 28.84 -23.79
N PHE A 279 3.15 29.45 -22.76
CA PHE A 279 3.51 29.17 -21.36
C PHE A 279 2.40 28.43 -20.58
N VAL A 280 2.46 27.09 -20.61
CA VAL A 280 1.64 26.17 -19.79
C VAL A 280 2.54 25.03 -19.32
N ASP A 281 2.47 24.67 -18.03
CA ASP A 281 3.27 23.60 -17.41
C ASP A 281 4.79 23.67 -17.75
N ARG A 282 5.36 24.88 -17.87
CA ARG A 282 6.75 25.10 -18.32
C ARG A 282 7.82 25.05 -17.22
N LEU A 283 7.43 24.93 -15.96
CA LEU A 283 8.36 24.76 -14.83
C LEU A 283 8.07 23.42 -14.15
N GLY A 284 9.11 22.61 -13.95
CA GLY A 284 9.03 21.29 -13.31
C GLY A 284 8.74 21.36 -11.81
N TYR A 285 8.85 20.23 -11.10
CA TYR A 285 8.61 20.15 -9.66
C TYR A 285 9.89 19.80 -8.90
N ASP A 286 10.51 18.68 -9.25
CA ASP A 286 11.64 18.10 -8.51
C ASP A 286 12.96 18.85 -8.73
N ASN A 287 13.13 19.47 -9.92
CA ASN A 287 14.32 20.23 -10.32
C ASN A 287 14.15 21.74 -10.08
N VAL A 288 13.55 22.12 -8.95
CA VAL A 288 13.25 23.51 -8.53
C VAL A 288 13.48 23.64 -7.02
N PRO A 289 14.21 24.67 -6.52
CA PRO A 289 14.46 24.84 -5.10
C PRO A 289 13.18 24.92 -4.25
N GLN A 290 13.21 24.37 -3.03
CA GLN A 290 12.01 24.26 -2.18
C GLN A 290 11.34 25.61 -1.87
N GLU A 291 12.10 26.68 -1.63
CA GLU A 291 11.52 28.02 -1.39
C GLU A 291 10.92 28.64 -2.66
N ILE A 292 11.42 28.31 -3.86
CA ILE A 292 10.74 28.69 -5.12
C ILE A 292 9.44 27.89 -5.30
N ASN A 293 9.42 26.61 -4.91
CA ASN A 293 8.18 25.83 -4.85
C ASN A 293 7.21 26.36 -3.78
N ARG A 294 7.71 26.85 -2.63
CA ARG A 294 6.92 27.55 -1.59
C ARG A 294 6.33 28.86 -2.12
N LEU A 295 7.07 29.63 -2.91
CA LEU A 295 6.58 30.82 -3.60
C LEU A 295 5.45 30.45 -4.59
N ARG A 296 5.58 29.37 -5.36
CA ARG A 296 4.47 28.86 -6.22
C ARG A 296 3.21 28.55 -5.42
N CYS A 297 3.34 27.96 -4.23
CA CYS A 297 2.21 27.77 -3.31
C CYS A 297 1.62 29.12 -2.85
N ARG A 298 2.47 30.05 -2.42
CA ARG A 298 2.08 31.39 -1.94
C ARG A 298 1.27 32.15 -2.99
N VAL A 299 1.73 32.12 -4.24
CA VAL A 299 1.03 32.75 -5.37
C VAL A 299 -0.34 32.09 -5.59
N ASN A 300 -0.41 30.76 -5.59
CA ASN A 300 -1.68 30.05 -5.85
C ASN A 300 -2.73 30.21 -4.75
N TYR A 301 -2.32 30.21 -3.48
CA TYR A 301 -3.26 30.20 -2.34
C TYR A 301 -3.54 31.59 -1.74
N HIS A 302 -2.65 32.57 -1.93
CA HIS A 302 -2.78 33.89 -1.28
C HIS A 302 -2.74 35.08 -2.25
N ALA A 303 -1.89 35.08 -3.28
CA ALA A 303 -1.80 36.22 -4.21
C ALA A 303 -2.88 36.20 -5.29
N LEU A 304 -3.23 35.03 -5.84
CA LEU A 304 -4.25 34.88 -6.88
C LEU A 304 -5.68 34.80 -6.31
N LYS A 305 -6.14 35.91 -5.73
CA LYS A 305 -7.56 36.15 -5.43
C LYS A 305 -8.35 36.46 -6.69
N PHE A 306 -9.64 36.13 -6.70
CA PHE A 306 -10.54 36.58 -7.75
C PHE A 306 -11.05 38.01 -7.47
N LEU A 307 -11.64 38.66 -8.47
CA LEU A 307 -12.31 39.94 -8.27
C LEU A 307 -13.45 39.83 -7.23
N PRO A 308 -13.69 40.86 -6.39
CA PRO A 308 -14.71 40.83 -5.35
C PRO A 308 -16.12 40.46 -5.84
N GLU A 309 -16.49 40.88 -7.05
CA GLU A 309 -17.79 40.59 -7.67
C GLU A 309 -17.97 39.09 -7.97
N ILE A 310 -16.88 38.41 -8.34
CA ILE A 310 -16.85 36.96 -8.58
C ILE A 310 -16.96 36.23 -7.23
N GLU A 311 -16.26 36.69 -6.19
CA GLU A 311 -16.32 36.08 -4.87
C GLU A 311 -17.69 36.26 -4.20
N GLN A 312 -18.28 37.46 -4.28
CA GLN A 312 -19.64 37.77 -3.79
C GLN A 312 -20.71 36.96 -4.53
N MET A 313 -20.63 36.85 -5.87
CA MET A 313 -21.57 36.04 -6.63
C MET A 313 -21.45 34.55 -6.29
N ALA A 314 -20.23 34.05 -6.05
CA ALA A 314 -20.03 32.69 -5.57
C ALA A 314 -20.62 32.48 -4.16
N ASP A 315 -20.46 33.41 -3.23
CA ASP A 315 -21.09 33.30 -1.89
C ASP A 315 -22.61 33.41 -1.94
N SER A 316 -23.18 34.18 -2.88
CA SER A 316 -24.61 34.17 -3.18
C SER A 316 -25.08 32.78 -3.65
N LEU A 317 -24.35 32.14 -4.58
CA LEU A 317 -24.63 30.77 -5.04
C LEU A 317 -24.50 29.72 -3.90
N VAL A 318 -23.49 29.82 -3.05
CA VAL A 318 -23.28 28.94 -1.88
C VAL A 318 -24.42 29.12 -0.86
N SER A 319 -24.80 30.36 -0.56
CA SER A 319 -25.90 30.67 0.37
C SER A 319 -27.23 30.12 -0.14
N ARG A 320 -27.51 30.27 -1.45
CA ARG A 320 -28.68 29.67 -2.10
C ARG A 320 -28.63 28.13 -2.02
N MET A 321 -27.49 27.50 -2.29
CA MET A 321 -27.33 26.05 -2.16
C MET A 321 -27.61 25.54 -0.75
N ARG A 322 -27.13 26.23 0.29
CA ARG A 322 -27.35 25.83 1.69
C ARG A 322 -28.78 26.04 2.16
N ASN A 323 -29.46 27.09 1.68
CA ASN A 323 -30.82 27.46 2.11
C ASN A 323 -31.97 26.89 1.24
N ARG A 324 -31.66 26.21 0.13
CA ARG A 324 -32.65 25.76 -0.89
C ARG A 324 -33.76 24.85 -0.38
N THR A 325 -33.60 24.25 0.80
CA THR A 325 -34.52 23.29 1.41
C THR A 325 -35.09 23.79 2.75
N GLY A 326 -35.09 25.11 2.98
CA GLY A 326 -35.70 25.78 4.14
C GLY A 326 -34.84 25.77 5.41
N ASN A 327 -34.00 24.76 5.59
CA ASN A 327 -32.98 24.67 6.65
C ASN A 327 -31.57 24.81 6.06
N LEU A 328 -30.59 25.22 6.90
CA LEU A 328 -29.16 25.26 6.57
C LEU A 328 -28.60 23.85 6.38
N ASN A 329 -28.77 23.30 5.18
CA ASN A 329 -28.38 21.93 4.85
C ASN A 329 -27.02 21.87 4.14
N PRO A 330 -26.23 20.80 4.32
CA PRO A 330 -24.99 20.60 3.59
C PRO A 330 -25.25 20.37 2.10
N TYR A 331 -24.21 20.59 1.28
CA TYR A 331 -24.26 20.30 -0.15
C TYR A 331 -22.97 19.69 -0.69
N MET A 332 -23.15 18.86 -1.72
CA MET A 332 -22.08 18.21 -2.46
C MET A 332 -21.81 19.00 -3.74
N ALA A 333 -20.55 19.23 -4.08
CA ALA A 333 -20.17 19.75 -5.39
C ALA A 333 -19.53 18.64 -6.24
N LEU A 334 -20.17 18.33 -7.38
CA LEU A 334 -19.84 17.22 -8.25
C LEU A 334 -19.28 17.72 -9.59
N HIS A 335 -17.97 17.51 -9.79
CA HIS A 335 -17.27 17.82 -11.04
C HIS A 335 -17.37 16.64 -12.01
N LEU A 336 -18.41 16.66 -12.87
CA LEU A 336 -18.79 15.53 -13.75
C LEU A 336 -17.85 15.27 -14.93
N ARG A 337 -17.15 16.29 -15.42
CA ARG A 337 -16.10 16.22 -16.46
C ARG A 337 -16.37 15.29 -17.65
N PHE A 338 -17.65 15.23 -18.08
CA PHE A 338 -18.15 14.34 -19.13
C PHE A 338 -18.58 15.14 -20.38
N GLU A 339 -17.86 16.22 -20.69
CA GLU A 339 -18.12 17.07 -21.85
C GLU A 339 -17.65 16.40 -23.16
N LYS A 340 -18.25 16.78 -24.29
CA LYS A 340 -17.94 16.21 -25.63
C LYS A 340 -16.43 16.15 -25.92
N GLY A 341 -15.68 17.20 -25.57
CA GLY A 341 -14.22 17.26 -25.75
C GLY A 341 -13.45 16.21 -24.94
N MET A 342 -13.84 15.98 -23.68
CA MET A 342 -13.19 14.97 -22.80
C MET A 342 -13.56 13.55 -23.23
N VAL A 343 -14.83 13.31 -23.54
CA VAL A 343 -15.29 12.03 -24.12
C VAL A 343 -14.54 11.73 -25.42
N GLY A 344 -14.41 12.71 -26.31
CA GLY A 344 -13.57 12.64 -27.51
C GLY A 344 -12.12 12.25 -27.20
N LEU A 345 -11.42 13.09 -26.44
CA LEU A 345 -9.99 12.99 -26.12
C LEU A 345 -9.62 11.69 -25.38
N SER A 346 -10.53 11.11 -24.60
CA SER A 346 -10.27 9.86 -23.88
C SER A 346 -10.02 8.66 -24.82
N PHE A 347 -10.64 8.65 -26.01
CA PHE A 347 -10.81 7.48 -26.87
C PHE A 347 -11.40 6.24 -26.17
N CYS A 348 -12.13 6.42 -25.07
CA CYS A 348 -12.92 5.35 -24.47
C CYS A 348 -14.24 5.15 -25.24
N ASP A 349 -14.84 3.96 -25.07
CA ASP A 349 -16.22 3.71 -25.49
C ASP A 349 -17.17 3.74 -24.29
N PHE A 350 -18.40 4.16 -24.54
CA PHE A 350 -19.43 4.48 -23.56
C PHE A 350 -20.80 3.98 -24.02
N VAL A 351 -21.76 3.88 -23.12
CA VAL A 351 -23.13 3.48 -23.48
C VAL A 351 -23.85 4.65 -24.16
N GLY A 352 -24.39 4.40 -25.35
CA GLY A 352 -25.00 5.43 -26.19
C GLY A 352 -25.46 4.85 -27.53
N THR A 353 -26.30 5.60 -28.25
CA THR A 353 -26.95 5.11 -29.48
C THR A 353 -25.96 4.98 -30.65
N ARG A 354 -26.36 4.31 -31.72
CA ARG A 354 -25.52 4.16 -32.94
C ARG A 354 -25.16 5.53 -33.53
N GLU A 355 -26.10 6.46 -33.52
CA GLU A 355 -25.98 7.83 -34.02
C GLU A 355 -25.00 8.65 -33.14
N GLU A 356 -25.05 8.46 -31.82
CA GLU A 356 -24.07 9.06 -30.91
C GLU A 356 -22.65 8.53 -31.15
N LYS A 357 -22.50 7.22 -31.35
CA LYS A 357 -21.18 6.61 -31.62
C LYS A 357 -20.61 7.05 -32.97
N VAL A 358 -21.45 7.21 -34.00
CA VAL A 358 -21.06 7.79 -35.29
C VAL A 358 -20.63 9.25 -35.14
N LYS A 359 -21.45 10.11 -34.50
CA LYS A 359 -21.11 11.53 -34.27
C LYS A 359 -19.85 11.72 -33.43
N MET A 360 -19.52 10.78 -32.53
CA MET A 360 -18.27 10.77 -31.77
C MET A 360 -17.08 10.27 -32.61
N ALA A 361 -17.29 9.33 -33.54
CA ALA A 361 -16.27 8.90 -34.50
C ALA A 361 -15.87 10.04 -35.44
N GLU A 362 -16.85 10.70 -36.08
CA GLU A 362 -16.66 11.89 -36.93
C GLU A 362 -15.89 12.99 -36.18
N TYR A 363 -16.30 13.28 -34.95
CA TYR A 363 -15.63 14.28 -34.11
C TYR A 363 -14.17 13.90 -33.79
N ARG A 364 -13.90 12.63 -33.44
CA ARG A 364 -12.53 12.16 -33.20
C ARG A 364 -11.67 12.16 -34.47
N GLN A 365 -12.26 11.88 -35.63
CA GLN A 365 -11.59 11.95 -36.93
C GLN A 365 -11.22 13.39 -37.30
N LYS A 366 -12.12 14.36 -37.03
CA LYS A 366 -11.89 15.78 -37.28
C LYS A 366 -10.82 16.38 -36.36
N GLU A 367 -10.96 16.21 -35.04
CA GLU A 367 -10.10 16.90 -34.07
C GLU A 367 -8.75 16.20 -33.85
N TRP A 368 -8.66 14.87 -34.08
CA TRP A 368 -7.44 14.09 -33.89
C TRP A 368 -7.16 13.08 -35.02
N PRO A 369 -7.11 13.48 -36.30
CA PRO A 369 -6.97 12.57 -37.45
C PRO A 369 -5.73 11.67 -37.40
N ARG A 370 -4.61 12.16 -36.84
CA ARG A 370 -3.38 11.36 -36.65
C ARG A 370 -3.52 10.23 -35.61
N ARG A 371 -4.51 10.30 -34.71
CA ARG A 371 -4.82 9.28 -33.70
C ARG A 371 -6.01 8.42 -34.11
N PHE A 372 -7.03 9.01 -34.72
CA PHE A 372 -8.24 8.31 -35.16
C PHE A 372 -8.08 7.83 -36.62
N LYS A 373 -7.48 6.64 -36.80
CA LYS A 373 -7.29 6.04 -38.14
C LYS A 373 -8.59 5.52 -38.75
N ASN A 374 -9.05 4.36 -38.28
CA ASN A 374 -10.12 3.55 -38.89
C ASN A 374 -11.05 2.90 -37.86
N GLY A 375 -11.03 3.37 -36.61
CA GLY A 375 -11.88 2.87 -35.51
C GLY A 375 -11.56 1.48 -34.96
N SER A 376 -11.14 0.51 -35.77
CA SER A 376 -11.08 -0.92 -35.40
C SER A 376 -10.18 -1.23 -34.18
N HIS A 377 -9.05 -0.55 -34.06
CA HIS A 377 -8.12 -0.71 -32.92
C HIS A 377 -8.64 -0.10 -31.60
N LEU A 378 -9.74 0.67 -31.63
CA LEU A 378 -10.21 1.41 -30.46
C LEU A 378 -10.94 0.55 -29.43
N TRP A 379 -11.57 -0.57 -29.80
CA TRP A 379 -12.31 -1.39 -28.83
C TRP A 379 -11.40 -1.98 -27.74
N GLN A 380 -10.31 -2.64 -28.15
CA GLN A 380 -9.32 -3.19 -27.21
C GLN A 380 -8.65 -2.08 -26.39
N LEU A 381 -8.28 -0.96 -27.03
CA LEU A 381 -7.68 0.19 -26.36
C LEU A 381 -8.64 0.88 -25.37
N ALA A 382 -9.93 0.95 -25.67
CA ALA A 382 -10.95 1.50 -24.79
C ALA A 382 -11.18 0.60 -23.57
N LEU A 383 -11.28 -0.72 -23.77
CA LEU A 383 -11.42 -1.69 -22.68
C LEU A 383 -10.19 -1.68 -21.76
N GLN A 384 -8.98 -1.61 -22.34
CA GLN A 384 -7.74 -1.42 -21.58
C GLN A 384 -7.77 -0.11 -20.79
N LYS A 385 -8.09 1.02 -21.43
CA LYS A 385 -8.18 2.33 -20.74
C LYS A 385 -9.23 2.34 -19.64
N ARG A 386 -10.34 1.61 -19.76
CA ARG A 386 -11.34 1.48 -18.69
C ARG A 386 -10.77 0.71 -17.50
N LYS A 387 -10.10 -0.42 -17.75
CA LYS A 387 -9.37 -1.20 -16.74
C LYS A 387 -8.24 -0.43 -16.05
N GLU A 388 -7.56 0.44 -16.79
CA GLU A 388 -6.52 1.36 -16.27
C GLU A 388 -7.08 2.61 -15.57
N GLY A 389 -8.41 2.73 -15.43
CA GLY A 389 -9.05 3.91 -14.82
C GLY A 389 -8.85 5.22 -15.62
N ARG A 390 -8.45 5.14 -16.90
CA ARG A 390 -8.14 6.28 -17.78
C ARG A 390 -9.37 6.88 -18.49
N CYS A 391 -10.56 6.28 -18.37
CA CYS A 391 -11.81 6.88 -18.82
C CYS A 391 -12.39 7.87 -17.77
N PRO A 392 -13.18 8.88 -18.15
CA PRO A 392 -14.18 9.48 -17.25
C PRO A 392 -15.29 8.47 -16.92
N LEU A 393 -15.99 8.67 -15.79
CA LEU A 393 -17.20 7.93 -15.44
C LEU A 393 -18.44 8.54 -16.10
N GLU A 394 -19.41 7.71 -16.48
CA GLU A 394 -20.72 8.17 -16.93
C GLU A 394 -21.56 8.69 -15.74
N PRO A 395 -22.49 9.65 -15.92
CA PRO A 395 -23.30 10.17 -14.81
C PRO A 395 -24.09 9.09 -14.05
N GLY A 396 -24.51 8.01 -14.71
CA GLY A 396 -25.15 6.86 -14.07
C GLY A 396 -24.22 6.02 -13.20
N GLU A 397 -22.95 5.82 -13.61
CA GLU A 397 -21.93 5.17 -12.77
C GLU A 397 -21.67 5.99 -11.51
N VAL A 398 -21.59 7.32 -11.66
CA VAL A 398 -21.42 8.26 -10.54
C VAL A 398 -22.61 8.19 -9.58
N ALA A 399 -23.84 8.20 -10.11
CA ALA A 399 -25.06 8.08 -9.32
C ALA A 399 -25.06 6.79 -8.48
N VAL A 400 -24.69 5.68 -9.11
CA VAL A 400 -24.59 4.36 -8.49
C VAL A 400 -23.52 4.33 -7.38
N ILE A 401 -22.32 4.90 -7.57
CA ILE A 401 -21.32 4.93 -6.47
C ILE A 401 -21.77 5.85 -5.33
N LEU A 402 -22.41 6.98 -5.62
CA LEU A 402 -22.90 7.88 -4.56
C LEU A 402 -24.02 7.24 -3.74
N ARG A 403 -24.94 6.50 -4.36
CA ARG A 403 -25.95 5.71 -3.64
C ARG A 403 -25.30 4.59 -2.82
N ALA A 404 -24.25 3.94 -3.33
CA ALA A 404 -23.49 2.94 -2.60
C ALA A 404 -22.64 3.50 -1.44
N MET A 405 -22.20 4.77 -1.54
CA MET A 405 -21.56 5.53 -0.46
C MET A 405 -22.55 6.03 0.62
N GLY A 406 -23.83 5.64 0.54
CA GLY A 406 -24.85 5.98 1.54
C GLY A 406 -25.52 7.35 1.36
N TYR A 407 -25.29 8.07 0.26
CA TYR A 407 -25.94 9.37 0.06
C TYR A 407 -27.46 9.21 -0.20
N PRO A 408 -28.35 9.86 0.58
CA PRO A 408 -29.79 9.79 0.40
C PRO A 408 -30.24 10.47 -0.90
N LYS A 409 -31.45 10.18 -1.40
CA LYS A 409 -31.98 10.74 -2.65
C LYS A 409 -32.14 12.27 -2.56
N GLU A 410 -32.31 12.76 -1.34
CA GLU A 410 -32.53 14.13 -0.92
C GLU A 410 -31.23 14.97 -0.96
N THR A 411 -30.07 14.34 -1.18
CA THR A 411 -28.74 14.98 -1.26
C THR A 411 -28.74 16.17 -2.22
N GLN A 412 -28.38 17.36 -1.72
CA GLN A 412 -28.23 18.56 -2.53
C GLN A 412 -26.90 18.48 -3.31
N ILE A 413 -26.96 18.46 -4.65
CA ILE A 413 -25.79 18.34 -5.52
C ILE A 413 -25.67 19.55 -6.45
N TYR A 414 -24.61 20.34 -6.28
CA TYR A 414 -24.15 21.31 -7.27
C TYR A 414 -23.32 20.62 -8.35
N VAL A 415 -23.73 20.70 -9.62
CA VAL A 415 -23.02 20.06 -10.74
C VAL A 415 -22.13 21.06 -11.46
N ALA A 416 -20.81 20.93 -11.27
CA ALA A 416 -19.78 21.71 -11.95
C ALA A 416 -19.30 20.97 -13.21
N SER A 417 -19.88 21.32 -14.37
CA SER A 417 -19.45 20.77 -15.66
C SER A 417 -19.79 21.73 -16.80
N GLY A 418 -19.08 21.61 -17.92
CA GLY A 418 -19.59 22.11 -19.19
C GLY A 418 -20.74 21.25 -19.73
N GLN A 419 -21.16 21.48 -20.97
CA GLN A 419 -22.25 20.73 -21.60
C GLN A 419 -21.97 19.22 -21.63
N VAL A 420 -22.74 18.45 -20.85
CA VAL A 420 -22.59 17.00 -20.70
C VAL A 420 -22.91 16.26 -22.00
N TYR A 421 -22.07 15.31 -22.37
CA TYR A 421 -22.19 14.56 -23.61
C TYR A 421 -23.40 13.59 -23.59
N GLY A 422 -24.39 13.86 -24.45
CA GLY A 422 -25.70 13.18 -24.45
C GLY A 422 -26.81 13.96 -23.74
N GLY A 423 -26.52 15.16 -23.22
CA GLY A 423 -27.51 16.06 -22.65
C GLY A 423 -28.32 15.43 -21.51
N GLN A 424 -29.63 15.74 -21.46
CA GLN A 424 -30.51 15.26 -20.40
C GLN A 424 -30.64 13.73 -20.37
N ASN A 425 -30.58 13.05 -21.52
CA ASN A 425 -30.70 11.58 -21.57
C ASN A 425 -29.55 10.89 -20.80
N ARG A 426 -28.31 11.40 -20.91
CA ARG A 426 -27.17 10.86 -20.13
C ARG A 426 -27.18 11.31 -18.66
N MET A 427 -27.84 12.43 -18.36
CA MET A 427 -28.00 12.94 -16.98
C MET A 427 -29.18 12.29 -16.23
N ALA A 428 -30.16 11.72 -16.94
CA ALA A 428 -31.39 11.17 -16.34
C ALA A 428 -31.13 10.11 -15.24
N PRO A 429 -30.18 9.15 -15.37
CA PRO A 429 -29.87 8.23 -14.27
C PRO A 429 -29.42 8.93 -12.99
N LEU A 430 -28.64 10.00 -13.10
CA LEU A 430 -28.19 10.82 -11.97
C LEU A 430 -29.35 11.66 -11.40
N ARG A 431 -30.17 12.29 -12.24
CA ARG A 431 -31.32 13.09 -11.80
C ARG A 431 -32.42 12.23 -11.16
N ASN A 432 -32.61 10.98 -11.59
CA ASN A 432 -33.57 10.06 -11.00
C ASN A 432 -33.13 9.56 -9.61
N MET A 433 -31.83 9.37 -9.39
CA MET A 433 -31.28 9.00 -8.07
C MET A 433 -31.13 10.18 -7.12
N PHE A 434 -30.90 11.40 -7.64
CA PHE A 434 -30.69 12.63 -6.86
C PHE A 434 -31.42 13.83 -7.49
N PRO A 435 -32.76 13.95 -7.34
CA PRO A 435 -33.57 15.00 -7.97
C PRO A 435 -33.17 16.42 -7.57
N ASN A 436 -32.58 16.61 -6.38
CA ASN A 436 -32.18 17.92 -5.85
C ASN A 436 -30.94 18.54 -6.55
N LEU A 437 -30.39 17.88 -7.59
CA LEU A 437 -29.25 18.40 -8.35
C LEU A 437 -29.58 19.66 -9.16
N VAL A 438 -28.62 20.57 -9.21
CA VAL A 438 -28.68 21.88 -9.88
C VAL A 438 -27.33 22.31 -10.45
N THR A 439 -27.34 23.21 -11.43
CA THR A 439 -26.16 24.00 -11.86
C THR A 439 -26.31 25.47 -11.43
N LYS A 440 -25.27 26.30 -11.67
CA LYS A 440 -25.36 27.77 -11.47
C LYS A 440 -26.52 28.41 -12.25
N GLU A 441 -26.87 27.87 -13.42
CA GLU A 441 -28.00 28.33 -14.24
C GLU A 441 -29.38 28.06 -13.61
N ASP A 442 -29.48 27.09 -12.68
CA ASP A 442 -30.69 26.85 -11.88
C ASP A 442 -30.71 27.69 -10.57
N LEU A 443 -29.58 28.27 -10.16
CA LEU A 443 -29.39 28.97 -8.89
C LEU A 443 -29.35 30.50 -9.01
N ALA A 444 -29.08 31.02 -10.20
CA ALA A 444 -28.95 32.44 -10.46
C ALA A 444 -29.81 32.88 -11.63
N GLY A 445 -30.39 34.07 -11.50
CA GLY A 445 -31.21 34.70 -12.52
C GLY A 445 -30.45 34.85 -13.83
N LYS A 446 -31.20 34.84 -14.94
CA LYS A 446 -30.60 35.06 -16.27
C LYS A 446 -29.81 36.36 -16.31
N GLU A 447 -30.31 37.43 -15.69
CA GLU A 447 -29.67 38.73 -15.59
C GLU A 447 -28.38 38.71 -14.76
N GLU A 448 -28.42 38.16 -13.54
CA GLU A 448 -27.23 38.03 -12.66
C GLU A 448 -26.04 37.36 -13.37
N LEU A 449 -26.30 36.26 -14.09
CA LEU A 449 -25.28 35.56 -14.85
C LEU A 449 -24.87 36.26 -16.15
N THR A 450 -25.61 37.26 -16.64
CA THR A 450 -25.32 37.93 -17.93
C THR A 450 -24.06 38.79 -17.85
N THR A 451 -23.78 39.40 -16.70
CA THR A 451 -22.51 40.11 -16.44
C THR A 451 -21.32 39.17 -16.62
N PHE A 452 -21.37 37.98 -16.02
CA PHE A 452 -20.29 36.99 -16.08
C PHE A 452 -20.25 36.21 -17.41
N ARG A 453 -21.36 36.06 -18.14
CA ARG A 453 -21.41 35.38 -19.46
C ARG A 453 -20.56 36.05 -20.54
N LYS A 454 -20.15 37.31 -20.37
CA LYS A 454 -19.16 37.98 -21.23
C LYS A 454 -17.81 37.23 -21.26
N HIS A 455 -17.48 36.54 -20.16
CA HIS A 455 -16.18 35.94 -19.90
C HIS A 455 -16.37 34.47 -19.48
N VAL A 456 -16.12 33.51 -20.37
CA VAL A 456 -16.26 32.06 -20.07
C VAL A 456 -15.38 31.67 -18.88
N THR A 457 -14.22 32.32 -18.77
CA THR A 457 -13.27 32.21 -17.66
C THR A 457 -13.88 32.67 -16.31
N SER A 458 -14.77 33.68 -16.29
CA SER A 458 -15.49 34.09 -15.06
C SER A 458 -16.47 33.02 -14.58
N LEU A 459 -17.24 32.42 -15.49
CA LEU A 459 -18.17 31.34 -15.13
C LEU A 459 -17.44 30.12 -14.54
N ALA A 460 -16.22 29.83 -15.03
CA ALA A 460 -15.36 28.79 -14.49
C ALA A 460 -14.76 29.15 -13.11
N ALA A 461 -14.64 30.44 -12.78
CA ALA A 461 -14.22 30.90 -11.45
C ALA A 461 -15.35 30.74 -10.41
N LEU A 462 -16.61 31.03 -10.80
CA LEU A 462 -17.79 30.73 -9.98
C LEU A 462 -17.89 29.23 -9.68
N ASP A 463 -17.78 28.36 -10.69
CA ASP A 463 -17.75 26.90 -10.50
C ASP A 463 -16.62 26.47 -9.54
N PHE A 464 -15.43 27.07 -9.65
CA PHE A 464 -14.29 26.76 -8.78
C PHE A 464 -14.55 27.13 -7.31
N LEU A 465 -15.08 28.33 -7.04
CA LEU A 465 -15.36 28.82 -5.69
C LEU A 465 -16.52 28.05 -5.03
N VAL A 466 -17.61 27.78 -5.77
CA VAL A 466 -18.75 27.00 -5.26
C VAL A 466 -18.34 25.55 -4.98
N CYS A 467 -17.42 24.96 -5.76
CA CYS A 467 -16.81 23.67 -5.43
C CYS A 467 -15.90 23.73 -4.21
N LEU A 468 -15.07 24.77 -4.08
CA LEU A 468 -14.14 24.93 -2.96
C LEU A 468 -14.86 25.08 -1.62
N LYS A 469 -15.98 25.80 -1.57
CA LYS A 469 -16.79 26.09 -0.37
C LYS A 469 -17.80 24.99 0.02
N SER A 470 -17.83 23.87 -0.71
CA SER A 470 -18.75 22.74 -0.48
C SER A 470 -18.34 21.82 0.66
N ASP A 471 -19.29 21.15 1.30
CA ASP A 471 -19.02 20.25 2.43
C ASP A 471 -18.35 18.95 1.93
N VAL A 472 -18.86 18.44 0.79
CA VAL A 472 -18.26 17.32 0.03
C VAL A 472 -17.93 17.80 -1.39
N PHE A 473 -16.69 17.59 -1.84
CA PHE A 473 -16.32 17.71 -3.25
C PHE A 473 -16.16 16.31 -3.88
N VAL A 474 -16.62 16.10 -5.11
CA VAL A 474 -16.51 14.82 -5.83
C VAL A 474 -15.99 15.05 -7.24
N MET A 475 -14.95 14.32 -7.65
CA MET A 475 -14.39 14.40 -9.01
C MET A 475 -14.58 13.08 -9.78
N THR A 476 -15.14 13.12 -10.99
CA THR A 476 -15.32 11.91 -11.82
C THR A 476 -14.14 11.62 -12.74
N HIS A 477 -13.25 12.60 -12.94
CA HIS A 477 -12.08 12.50 -13.80
C HIS A 477 -11.02 13.53 -13.40
N GLY A 478 -9.75 13.25 -13.73
CA GLY A 478 -8.61 14.12 -13.44
C GLY A 478 -8.59 15.39 -14.30
N GLY A 479 -7.83 16.38 -13.83
CA GLY A 479 -7.61 17.65 -14.52
C GLY A 479 -7.39 18.80 -13.55
N ASN A 480 -6.79 19.89 -14.03
CA ASN A 480 -6.24 20.95 -13.18
C ASN A 480 -7.29 21.60 -12.25
N PHE A 481 -8.57 21.69 -12.66
CA PHE A 481 -9.68 22.14 -11.80
C PHE A 481 -9.80 21.30 -10.52
N ALA A 482 -9.99 19.99 -10.66
CA ALA A 482 -10.13 19.09 -9.52
C ALA A 482 -8.85 18.96 -8.70
N LYS A 483 -7.66 19.04 -9.34
CA LYS A 483 -6.38 19.10 -8.64
C LYS A 483 -6.31 20.29 -7.71
N LEU A 484 -6.47 21.51 -8.23
CA LEU A 484 -6.38 22.74 -7.45
C LEU A 484 -7.41 22.81 -6.31
N ILE A 485 -8.61 22.25 -6.49
CA ILE A 485 -9.62 22.18 -5.43
C ILE A 485 -9.20 21.19 -4.33
N ILE A 486 -8.70 19.99 -4.68
CA ILE A 486 -8.18 19.02 -3.69
C ILE A 486 -6.94 19.58 -3.00
N GLY A 487 -6.03 20.23 -3.73
CA GLY A 487 -4.87 20.93 -3.19
C GLY A 487 -5.28 22.01 -2.20
N ALA A 488 -6.21 22.90 -2.56
CA ALA A 488 -6.71 23.93 -1.65
C ALA A 488 -7.39 23.34 -0.40
N ARG A 489 -8.22 22.30 -0.54
CA ARG A 489 -8.89 21.62 0.60
C ARG A 489 -7.89 20.88 1.50
N ARG A 490 -6.81 20.32 0.95
CA ARG A 490 -5.66 19.78 1.71
C ARG A 490 -4.90 20.89 2.43
N TYR A 491 -4.56 21.98 1.72
CA TYR A 491 -3.85 23.14 2.24
C TYR A 491 -4.57 23.80 3.43
N MET A 492 -5.90 23.90 3.37
CA MET A 492 -6.77 24.40 4.45
C MET A 492 -6.95 23.40 5.63
N GLY A 493 -5.98 22.50 5.85
CA GLY A 493 -5.99 21.54 6.95
C GLY A 493 -7.00 20.40 6.80
N HIS A 494 -7.30 20.00 5.56
CA HIS A 494 -8.08 18.79 5.21
C HIS A 494 -9.47 18.63 5.88
N ARG A 495 -10.07 19.72 6.36
CA ARG A 495 -11.32 19.67 7.16
C ARG A 495 -12.53 19.12 6.40
N GLN A 496 -12.62 19.37 5.09
CA GLN A 496 -13.79 19.04 4.26
C GLN A 496 -13.53 17.83 3.34
N LYS A 497 -14.56 17.00 3.16
CA LYS A 497 -14.47 15.71 2.42
C LYS A 497 -14.26 15.93 0.93
N SER A 498 -13.40 15.12 0.31
CA SER A 498 -13.06 15.21 -1.12
C SER A 498 -12.91 13.81 -1.73
N ILE A 499 -13.90 13.37 -2.51
CA ILE A 499 -14.02 12.00 -3.02
C ILE A 499 -13.40 11.88 -4.43
N LYS A 500 -12.44 10.96 -4.56
CA LYS A 500 -11.68 10.63 -5.78
C LYS A 500 -11.87 9.14 -6.12
N PRO A 501 -12.87 8.76 -6.94
CA PRO A 501 -13.23 7.36 -7.16
C PRO A 501 -12.14 6.53 -7.84
N ASP A 502 -11.98 5.27 -7.44
CA ASP A 502 -11.06 4.35 -8.15
C ASP A 502 -11.71 3.78 -9.40
N LYS A 503 -11.54 4.50 -10.51
CA LYS A 503 -12.11 4.11 -11.80
C LYS A 503 -11.49 2.81 -12.37
N GLY A 504 -10.33 2.38 -11.88
CA GLY A 504 -9.70 1.13 -12.28
C GLY A 504 -10.31 -0.06 -11.55
N LEU A 505 -10.43 0.02 -10.23
CA LEU A 505 -11.12 -1.00 -9.41
C LEU A 505 -12.61 -1.05 -9.72
N MET A 506 -13.30 0.09 -9.77
CA MET A 506 -14.72 0.17 -10.13
C MET A 506 -15.00 -0.35 -11.55
N SER A 507 -14.03 -0.35 -12.48
CA SER A 507 -14.21 -1.00 -13.79
C SER A 507 -14.39 -2.52 -13.72
N LYS A 508 -13.97 -3.16 -12.61
CA LYS A 508 -14.23 -4.57 -12.32
C LYS A 508 -15.67 -4.74 -11.83
N SER A 509 -16.05 -3.99 -10.80
CA SER A 509 -17.37 -4.03 -10.15
C SER A 509 -18.50 -3.61 -11.11
N PHE A 510 -18.27 -2.62 -11.99
CA PHE A 510 -19.15 -2.28 -13.11
C PHE A 510 -19.05 -3.24 -14.30
N GLY A 511 -17.99 -4.05 -14.39
CA GLY A 511 -17.76 -5.03 -15.45
C GLY A 511 -18.56 -6.31 -15.22
N ASP A 512 -18.63 -6.77 -13.97
CA ASP A 512 -19.34 -7.98 -13.57
C ASP A 512 -20.89 -7.82 -13.68
N PRO A 513 -21.58 -8.65 -14.49
CA PRO A 513 -23.04 -8.63 -14.57
C PRO A 513 -23.75 -9.31 -13.38
N TYR A 514 -23.05 -10.21 -12.67
CA TYR A 514 -23.59 -11.06 -11.60
C TYR A 514 -23.42 -10.47 -10.20
N MET A 515 -22.59 -9.43 -10.05
CA MET A 515 -22.37 -8.76 -8.76
C MET A 515 -23.68 -8.24 -8.16
N GLY A 516 -23.98 -8.72 -6.94
CA GLY A 516 -25.13 -8.30 -6.14
C GLY A 516 -24.94 -6.90 -5.54
N TRP A 517 -26.07 -6.25 -5.20
CA TRP A 517 -26.03 -4.87 -4.68
C TRP A 517 -25.24 -4.75 -3.37
N ALA A 518 -25.41 -5.69 -2.43
CA ALA A 518 -24.68 -5.68 -1.15
C ALA A 518 -23.16 -5.75 -1.37
N THR A 519 -22.68 -6.68 -2.20
CA THR A 519 -21.26 -6.82 -2.56
C THR A 519 -20.74 -5.56 -3.27
N PHE A 520 -21.52 -4.95 -4.16
CA PHE A 520 -21.15 -3.70 -4.81
C PHE A 520 -21.03 -2.53 -3.81
N VAL A 521 -21.94 -2.45 -2.83
CA VAL A 521 -21.88 -1.46 -1.74
C VAL A 521 -20.62 -1.66 -0.89
N GLU A 522 -20.31 -2.89 -0.51
CA GLU A 522 -19.10 -3.25 0.22
C GLU A 522 -17.82 -2.87 -0.56
N ASP A 523 -17.73 -3.29 -1.84
CA ASP A 523 -16.65 -2.92 -2.78
C ASP A 523 -16.45 -1.39 -2.83
N VAL A 524 -17.53 -0.62 -2.94
CA VAL A 524 -17.49 0.85 -3.00
C VAL A 524 -17.04 1.43 -1.67
N VAL A 525 -17.63 1.03 -0.54
CA VAL A 525 -17.29 1.60 0.78
C VAL A 525 -15.83 1.32 1.12
N VAL A 526 -15.37 0.07 0.99
CA VAL A 526 -13.98 -0.33 1.28
C VAL A 526 -12.99 0.35 0.34
N THR A 527 -13.28 0.41 -0.98
CA THR A 527 -12.37 1.05 -1.95
C THR A 527 -12.15 2.54 -1.69
N HIS A 528 -13.12 3.23 -1.07
CA HIS A 528 -13.12 4.68 -0.89
C HIS A 528 -12.95 5.16 0.55
N GLN A 529 -12.87 4.25 1.54
CA GLN A 529 -12.71 4.57 2.97
C GLN A 529 -11.53 5.51 3.25
N THR A 530 -10.40 5.31 2.56
CA THR A 530 -9.19 6.17 2.65
C THR A 530 -9.14 7.27 1.59
N ARG A 531 -10.15 7.39 0.72
CA ARG A 531 -10.19 8.32 -0.43
C ARG A 531 -11.08 9.53 -0.19
N THR A 532 -11.14 9.98 1.08
CA THR A 532 -11.86 11.17 1.52
C THR A 532 -11.07 12.48 1.31
N GLY A 533 -9.88 12.40 0.71
CA GLY A 533 -9.03 13.53 0.34
C GLY A 533 -7.72 13.65 1.12
N LEU A 534 -7.41 12.64 1.96
CA LEU A 534 -6.21 12.57 2.81
C LEU A 534 -4.93 13.06 2.12
N PRO A 535 -3.98 13.66 2.84
CA PRO A 535 -2.64 13.85 2.30
C PRO A 535 -2.06 12.49 1.87
N GLU A 536 -1.74 12.34 0.59
CA GLU A 536 -1.17 11.09 0.05
C GLU A 536 0.34 11.09 0.35
N GLU A 537 0.88 10.04 0.97
CA GLU A 537 2.34 9.86 1.05
C GLU A 537 2.93 9.85 -0.37
N THR A 538 4.01 10.59 -0.59
CA THR A 538 4.41 11.00 -1.94
C THR A 538 5.03 9.86 -2.76
N PHE A 539 4.17 9.16 -3.50
CA PHE A 539 4.54 8.39 -4.68
C PHE A 539 5.36 9.26 -5.68
N PRO A 540 6.24 8.67 -6.51
CA PRO A 540 7.43 9.34 -7.06
C PRO A 540 7.19 10.34 -8.22
N ASN A 541 6.04 11.03 -8.25
CA ASN A 541 5.80 12.21 -9.09
C ASN A 541 5.12 13.26 -8.21
N TYR A 542 5.87 14.23 -7.70
CA TYR A 542 5.36 15.24 -6.78
C TYR A 542 4.51 16.30 -7.53
N ASP A 543 3.18 16.21 -7.44
CA ASP A 543 2.27 17.22 -7.99
C ASP A 543 1.86 18.24 -6.92
N LEU A 544 2.58 19.35 -6.91
CA LEU A 544 2.40 20.53 -6.05
C LEU A 544 0.95 21.04 -5.95
N TRP A 545 0.14 20.86 -7.00
CA TRP A 545 -1.21 21.40 -7.11
C TRP A 545 -2.28 20.45 -6.57
N GLU A 546 -2.00 19.14 -6.55
CA GLU A 546 -2.90 18.12 -6.01
C GLU A 546 -2.51 17.73 -4.58
N ASN A 547 -1.22 17.74 -4.23
CA ASN A 547 -0.70 17.33 -2.93
C ASN A 547 0.32 18.33 -2.34
N PRO A 548 -0.14 19.42 -1.71
CA PRO A 548 0.70 20.57 -1.35
C PRO A 548 1.56 20.37 -0.09
N LEU A 549 1.77 19.14 0.40
CA LEU A 549 2.43 18.83 1.68
C LEU A 549 3.75 19.58 1.90
N THR A 550 4.86 19.09 1.34
CA THR A 550 6.16 19.77 1.38
C THR A 550 6.46 20.31 -0.02
N PRO A 551 6.51 21.63 -0.25
CA PRO A 551 6.85 22.68 0.72
C PRO A 551 5.74 23.70 1.05
N CYS A 552 4.46 23.49 0.70
CA CYS A 552 3.43 24.50 1.00
C CYS A 552 2.95 24.46 2.47
N MET A 553 2.97 23.28 3.07
CA MET A 553 2.52 23.01 4.43
C MET A 553 3.70 22.59 5.31
N CYS A 554 3.51 22.72 6.62
CA CYS A 554 4.49 22.34 7.63
C CYS A 554 3.79 21.50 8.70
N LEU A 555 4.54 20.58 9.32
CA LEU A 555 4.04 19.86 10.48
C LEU A 555 3.81 20.82 11.67
N ILE A 556 2.76 20.54 12.44
CA ILE A 556 2.51 21.15 13.73
C ILE A 556 3.47 20.49 14.72
N ALA A 557 4.61 21.13 14.97
CA ALA A 557 5.50 20.73 16.06
C ALA A 557 4.73 20.83 17.38
N MET A 558 4.67 19.73 18.13
CA MET A 558 4.15 19.71 19.51
C MET A 558 5.17 20.37 20.46
N THR A 559 5.29 21.68 20.30
CA THR A 559 5.95 22.56 21.27
C THR A 559 5.07 22.61 22.51
N GLY A 560 5.61 22.15 23.65
CA GLY A 560 4.95 22.31 24.95
C GLY A 560 4.72 23.81 25.23
N PRO A 561 3.64 24.18 25.96
CA PRO A 561 3.28 25.57 26.15
C PRO A 561 4.39 26.34 26.88
N SER A 562 4.94 27.35 26.21
CA SER A 562 5.83 28.33 26.82
C SER A 562 5.07 29.12 27.90
N VAL A 563 5.67 29.24 29.08
CA VAL A 563 5.01 29.82 30.26
C VAL A 563 4.96 31.34 30.18
N GLU A 564 3.91 31.88 29.57
CA GLU A 564 3.46 33.24 29.82
C GLU A 564 2.45 33.25 30.98
N LYS A 565 2.60 34.20 31.90
CA LYS A 565 1.88 34.23 33.18
C LYS A 565 0.48 34.82 33.03
N PRO A 566 -0.62 34.08 33.31
CA PRO A 566 -1.96 34.66 33.35
C PRO A 566 -2.20 35.41 34.67
N GLY A 567 -3.03 36.45 34.60
CA GLY A 567 -3.57 37.14 35.78
C GLY A 567 -4.57 36.29 36.58
N SER A 568 -4.89 36.75 37.79
CA SER A 568 -5.68 36.00 38.78
C SER A 568 -7.19 35.90 38.48
N THR A 569 -7.89 35.13 39.33
CA THR A 569 -9.32 35.30 39.66
C THR A 569 -10.39 34.69 38.72
N ARG A 570 -10.10 33.58 38.02
CA ARG A 570 -11.16 32.71 37.42
C ARG A 570 -10.99 31.18 37.61
N PHE A 571 -10.09 30.73 38.48
CA PHE A 571 -9.62 29.33 38.45
C PHE A 571 -10.46 28.27 39.19
N ILE A 572 -11.33 28.64 40.15
CA ILE A 572 -11.97 27.65 41.05
C ILE A 572 -13.09 26.84 40.37
N VAL A 573 -13.90 27.45 39.50
CA VAL A 573 -15.03 26.75 38.84
C VAL A 573 -14.55 25.81 37.73
N PHE A 574 -13.47 26.18 37.02
CA PHE A 574 -12.96 25.40 35.88
C PHE A 574 -12.31 24.07 36.31
N PHE A 575 -11.70 24.02 37.50
CA PHE A 575 -10.96 22.85 37.98
C PHE A 575 -11.87 21.65 38.28
N ILE A 576 -13.08 21.89 38.80
CA ILE A 576 -14.04 20.83 39.13
C ILE A 576 -14.63 20.21 37.85
N ILE A 577 -14.83 21.01 36.80
CA ILE A 577 -15.33 20.53 35.50
C ILE A 577 -14.23 19.72 34.77
N LEU A 578 -12.97 20.18 34.81
CA LEU A 578 -11.83 19.44 34.24
C LEU A 578 -11.63 18.07 34.90
N LEU A 579 -11.77 17.96 36.24
CA LEU A 579 -11.60 16.68 36.95
C LEU A 579 -12.64 15.60 36.57
N ASN A 580 -13.80 15.99 36.06
CA ASN A 580 -14.87 15.07 35.65
C ASN A 580 -14.79 14.71 34.16
N LEU A 581 -14.26 15.60 33.31
CA LEU A 581 -14.03 15.32 31.89
C LEU A 581 -12.84 14.38 31.65
N SER A 582 -11.86 14.33 32.55
CA SER A 582 -10.67 13.46 32.43
C SER A 582 -10.92 11.96 32.66
N PHE A 583 -12.13 11.55 33.08
CA PHE A 583 -12.48 10.13 33.30
C PHE A 583 -13.30 9.49 32.17
N LEU A 584 -13.65 10.24 31.13
CA LEU A 584 -14.52 9.78 30.03
C LEU A 584 -13.82 9.72 28.66
N SER A 585 -12.51 9.94 28.60
CA SER A 585 -11.71 9.97 27.38
C SER A 585 -10.63 8.87 27.33
N LEU A 586 -11.03 7.62 27.53
CA LEU A 586 -10.25 6.44 27.11
C LEU A 586 -11.02 5.65 26.04
N SER A 587 -10.28 4.99 25.15
CA SER A 587 -10.77 4.00 24.18
C SER A 587 -11.81 4.48 23.17
N ILE A 588 -11.34 5.15 22.10
CA ILE A 588 -11.82 4.96 20.71
C ILE A 588 -10.70 5.43 19.76
N GLU A 589 -9.86 4.50 19.33
CA GLU A 589 -9.03 4.70 18.12
C GLU A 589 -9.80 4.19 16.89
N ALA A 590 -9.71 4.91 15.77
CA ALA A 590 -10.37 4.53 14.51
C ALA A 590 -9.31 4.04 13.51
N ARG A 591 -9.08 2.74 13.53
CA ARG A 591 -8.00 2.06 12.80
C ARG A 591 -8.12 2.24 11.28
N SER A 592 -7.10 2.84 10.66
CA SER A 592 -6.95 2.87 9.20
C SER A 592 -6.33 1.56 8.71
N SER A 593 -6.92 0.92 7.69
CA SER A 593 -6.42 -0.33 7.10
C SER A 593 -5.19 -0.10 6.20
N GLN A 594 -4.05 0.24 6.80
CA GLN A 594 -2.76 0.32 6.12
C GLN A 594 -2.31 -1.09 5.71
N GLN A 595 -1.79 -1.29 4.49
CA GLN A 595 -1.26 -2.60 4.09
C GLN A 595 0.06 -2.88 4.80
N HIS A 596 0.06 -3.88 5.68
CA HIS A 596 1.24 -4.27 6.45
C HIS A 596 2.34 -4.83 5.54
N ALA A 597 3.60 -4.56 5.88
CA ALA A 597 4.78 -5.02 5.13
C ALA A 597 4.68 -4.85 3.59
N SER A 598 4.13 -3.74 3.10
CA SER A 598 4.00 -3.44 1.65
C SER A 598 5.35 -3.50 0.89
N PHE A 599 6.44 -3.27 1.62
CA PHE A 599 7.84 -3.47 1.27
C PHE A 599 8.50 -4.32 2.38
N PRO A 600 9.71 -4.88 2.17
CA PRO A 600 10.41 -5.61 3.23
C PRO A 600 10.59 -4.75 4.49
N PRO A 601 10.33 -5.27 5.70
CA PRO A 601 10.58 -4.56 6.95
C PRO A 601 12.06 -4.19 7.13
N ARG A 602 12.34 -3.04 7.72
CA ARG A 602 13.71 -2.57 7.97
C ARG A 602 13.80 -1.96 9.37
N GLY A 603 14.88 -2.26 10.09
CA GLY A 603 14.97 -1.96 11.51
C GLY A 603 16.26 -2.44 12.16
N TRP A 604 16.28 -2.46 13.48
CA TRP A 604 17.37 -2.95 14.31
C TRP A 604 16.88 -4.01 15.30
N ASN A 605 17.70 -5.00 15.60
CA ASN A 605 17.44 -6.07 16.55
C ASN A 605 18.63 -6.23 17.51
N SER A 606 18.38 -6.54 18.78
CA SER A 606 19.43 -6.64 19.81
C SER A 606 20.24 -7.94 19.82
N TYR A 607 19.91 -8.97 19.03
CA TYR A 607 20.48 -10.32 19.15
C TYR A 607 22.00 -10.36 18.90
N ASP A 608 22.46 -9.97 17.71
CA ASP A 608 23.86 -10.14 17.28
C ASP A 608 24.84 -9.30 18.12
N SER A 609 24.35 -8.27 18.84
CA SER A 609 25.13 -7.38 19.70
C SER A 609 24.98 -7.67 21.20
N PHE A 610 23.78 -7.96 21.71
CA PHE A 610 23.55 -8.13 23.15
C PHE A 610 23.17 -9.55 23.55
N CYS A 611 22.98 -10.45 22.59
CA CYS A 611 22.37 -11.77 22.79
C CYS A 611 21.02 -11.58 23.50
N TRP A 612 20.79 -12.20 24.66
CA TRP A 612 19.59 -12.00 25.48
C TRP A 612 19.68 -10.84 26.49
N THR A 613 20.84 -10.18 26.57
CA THR A 613 21.34 -9.61 27.84
C THR A 613 21.16 -8.10 27.99
N ILE A 614 20.55 -7.44 27.00
CA ILE A 614 20.32 -6.00 26.93
C ILE A 614 19.49 -5.46 28.11
N SER A 615 19.72 -4.19 28.46
CA SER A 615 18.96 -3.42 29.44
C SER A 615 18.16 -2.27 28.80
N GLU A 616 17.14 -1.78 29.50
CA GLU A 616 16.25 -0.70 29.00
C GLU A 616 17.03 0.56 28.57
N ALA A 617 18.03 0.97 29.36
CA ALA A 617 18.82 2.17 29.07
C ALA A 617 19.58 2.05 27.74
N GLU A 618 20.15 0.87 27.47
CA GLU A 618 20.91 0.59 26.25
C GLU A 618 20.00 0.43 25.04
N PHE A 619 18.85 -0.25 25.22
CA PHE A 619 17.84 -0.37 24.18
C PHE A 619 17.30 1.00 23.76
N LEU A 620 16.95 1.87 24.71
CA LEU A 620 16.46 3.22 24.42
C LEU A 620 17.52 4.12 23.80
N GLN A 621 18.80 4.00 24.22
CA GLN A 621 19.91 4.71 23.59
C GLN A 621 20.09 4.26 22.13
N SER A 622 20.03 2.96 21.86
CA SER A 622 20.07 2.42 20.50
C SER A 622 18.88 2.87 19.67
N ALA A 623 17.66 2.85 20.21
CA ALA A 623 16.46 3.35 19.53
C ALA A 623 16.58 4.84 19.17
N GLU A 624 17.13 5.67 20.05
CA GLU A 624 17.35 7.08 19.75
C GLU A 624 18.35 7.29 18.58
N ILE A 625 19.39 6.45 18.49
CA ILE A 625 20.35 6.48 17.38
C ILE A 625 19.73 5.97 16.08
N VAL A 626 18.89 4.92 16.12
CA VAL A 626 18.13 4.44 14.94
C VAL A 626 17.22 5.56 14.43
N SER A 627 16.49 6.24 15.32
CA SER A 627 15.62 7.38 14.99
C SER A 627 16.41 8.54 14.35
N LYS A 628 17.57 8.90 14.89
CA LYS A 628 18.38 10.02 14.39
C LYS A 628 19.15 9.69 13.09
N ARG A 629 19.71 8.49 12.94
CA ARG A 629 20.64 8.13 11.85
C ARG A 629 20.05 7.25 10.75
N LEU A 630 19.08 6.37 11.05
CA LEU A 630 18.64 5.28 10.16
C LEU A 630 17.16 5.38 9.74
N LEU A 631 16.29 5.98 10.56
CA LEU A 631 14.89 6.25 10.21
C LEU A 631 14.73 7.10 8.93
N PRO A 632 15.58 8.12 8.64
CA PRO A 632 15.54 8.82 7.34
C PRO A 632 15.75 7.92 6.13
N HIS A 633 16.43 6.78 6.31
CA HIS A 633 16.63 5.77 5.27
C HIS A 633 15.51 4.71 5.26
N GLY A 634 14.61 4.71 6.24
CA GLY A 634 13.44 3.83 6.36
C GLY A 634 13.56 2.69 7.36
N TYR A 635 14.58 2.69 8.23
CA TYR A 635 14.68 1.77 9.37
C TYR A 635 13.69 2.20 10.46
N GLN A 636 12.57 1.49 10.57
CA GLN A 636 11.44 1.90 11.42
C GLN A 636 11.20 1.01 12.64
N TYR A 637 11.66 -0.24 12.63
CA TYR A 637 11.48 -1.17 13.75
C TYR A 637 12.71 -1.18 14.66
N VAL A 638 12.49 -1.28 15.97
CA VAL A 638 13.52 -1.60 16.97
C VAL A 638 13.03 -2.75 17.85
N VAL A 639 13.76 -3.86 17.84
CA VAL A 639 13.32 -5.16 18.34
C VAL A 639 14.19 -5.61 19.51
N VAL A 640 13.57 -5.87 20.67
CA VAL A 640 14.19 -6.57 21.79
C VAL A 640 14.11 -8.06 21.52
N ASP A 641 15.26 -8.72 21.39
CA ASP A 641 15.29 -10.16 21.12
C ASP A 641 15.09 -11.02 22.37
N TYR A 642 15.30 -12.34 22.25
CA TYR A 642 14.84 -13.37 23.18
C TYR A 642 15.22 -13.18 24.67
N LEU A 643 14.44 -13.85 25.53
CA LEU A 643 14.65 -13.92 26.98
C LEU A 643 14.66 -12.56 27.73
N TRP A 644 13.97 -11.53 27.24
CA TRP A 644 13.78 -10.25 27.96
C TRP A 644 13.09 -10.40 29.33
N TYR A 645 12.40 -11.52 29.55
CA TYR A 645 11.77 -11.93 30.80
C TYR A 645 12.70 -12.66 31.78
N ARG A 646 13.89 -13.09 31.36
CA ARG A 646 14.83 -13.85 32.21
C ARG A 646 15.61 -12.92 33.13
N LYS A 647 15.75 -13.28 34.41
CA LYS A 647 16.58 -12.54 35.38
C LYS A 647 18.05 -12.62 34.98
N LYS A 648 18.72 -11.49 34.79
CA LYS A 648 20.18 -11.44 34.55
C LYS A 648 20.94 -11.53 35.89
N VAL A 649 21.03 -12.74 36.42
CA VAL A 649 21.70 -13.09 37.68
C VAL A 649 22.70 -14.23 37.47
N GLU A 650 23.56 -14.49 38.45
CA GLU A 650 24.46 -15.64 38.44
C GLU A 650 23.69 -16.96 38.29
N GLY A 651 24.21 -17.88 37.48
CA GLY A 651 23.55 -19.14 37.12
C GLY A 651 22.50 -19.03 36.00
N ALA A 652 22.06 -17.83 35.60
CA ALA A 652 21.13 -17.67 34.48
C ALA A 652 21.86 -17.71 33.12
N TYR A 653 21.33 -18.50 32.18
CA TYR A 653 21.80 -18.62 30.80
C TYR A 653 20.66 -19.02 29.84
N VAL A 654 20.99 -19.23 28.56
CA VAL A 654 20.06 -19.50 27.43
C VAL A 654 19.00 -20.59 27.67
N ASP A 655 19.35 -21.72 28.30
CA ASP A 655 18.41 -22.82 28.58
C ASP A 655 18.30 -23.09 30.09
N SER A 656 18.41 -22.03 30.90
CA SER A 656 18.28 -22.12 32.36
C SER A 656 16.82 -22.09 32.81
N LEU A 657 16.44 -23.02 33.70
CA LEU A 657 15.10 -23.14 34.27
C LEU A 657 15.00 -22.40 35.61
N GLY A 658 13.87 -21.74 35.89
CA GLY A 658 13.59 -21.09 37.18
C GLY A 658 13.96 -19.60 37.26
N PHE A 659 14.58 -19.04 36.22
CA PHE A 659 15.02 -17.65 36.16
C PHE A 659 14.04 -16.71 35.44
N ASP A 660 12.96 -17.23 34.86
CA ASP A 660 12.00 -16.42 34.09
C ASP A 660 11.04 -15.68 35.01
N VAL A 661 10.68 -14.45 34.66
CA VAL A 661 9.62 -13.68 35.32
C VAL A 661 8.30 -14.01 34.62
N ILE A 662 7.39 -14.63 35.37
CA ILE A 662 6.02 -14.95 34.92
C ILE A 662 5.00 -14.34 35.87
N ASP A 663 3.80 -14.04 35.36
CA ASP A 663 2.63 -13.68 36.16
C ASP A 663 1.89 -14.92 36.70
N GLU A 664 0.82 -14.70 37.47
CA GLU A 664 -0.03 -15.76 38.04
C GLU A 664 -0.76 -16.63 37.00
N TRP A 665 -0.80 -16.18 35.74
CA TRP A 665 -1.36 -16.88 34.59
C TRP A 665 -0.29 -17.66 33.80
N GLY A 666 0.99 -17.50 34.15
CA GLY A 666 2.12 -18.12 33.44
C GLY A 666 2.57 -17.37 32.19
N ARG A 667 2.13 -16.13 32.01
CA ARG A 667 2.58 -15.24 30.92
C ARG A 667 3.89 -14.57 31.30
N LEU A 668 4.74 -14.31 30.31
CA LEU A 668 6.10 -13.80 30.51
C LEU A 668 6.08 -12.28 30.74
N HIS A 669 6.84 -11.78 31.71
CA HIS A 669 6.94 -10.35 32.03
C HIS A 669 8.39 -9.86 32.00
N PRO A 670 8.70 -8.61 31.60
CA PRO A 670 10.08 -8.14 31.50
C PRO A 670 10.75 -8.02 32.87
N ASP A 671 11.98 -8.53 32.97
CA ASP A 671 12.78 -8.54 34.21
C ASP A 671 12.93 -7.11 34.79
N PRO A 672 12.33 -6.80 35.96
CA PRO A 672 12.31 -5.44 36.53
C PRO A 672 13.67 -4.96 37.09
N ALA A 673 14.72 -5.78 37.01
CA ALA A 673 16.10 -5.35 37.19
C ALA A 673 16.70 -4.77 35.90
N ARG A 674 16.41 -5.38 34.73
CA ARG A 674 16.87 -4.91 33.41
C ARG A 674 15.93 -3.90 32.74
N TRP A 675 14.65 -3.96 33.09
CA TRP A 675 13.57 -3.11 32.58
C TRP A 675 12.89 -2.38 33.75
N PRO A 676 13.54 -1.36 34.37
CA PRO A 676 12.99 -0.70 35.55
C PRO A 676 11.57 -0.14 35.37
N SER A 677 11.18 0.19 34.13
CA SER A 677 9.81 0.62 33.80
C SER A 677 8.74 -0.48 33.86
N SER A 678 9.10 -1.77 33.84
CA SER A 678 8.12 -2.88 33.93
C SER A 678 7.53 -3.07 35.34
N ARG A 679 8.14 -2.41 36.35
CA ARG A 679 7.77 -2.50 37.77
C ARG A 679 6.30 -2.14 38.01
N GLY A 680 5.65 -2.95 38.84
CA GLY A 680 4.21 -2.83 39.10
C GLY A 680 3.33 -3.43 37.99
N GLY A 681 3.85 -4.37 37.20
CA GLY A 681 3.06 -5.11 36.18
C GLY A 681 2.91 -4.39 34.83
N LYS A 682 3.51 -3.21 34.67
CA LYS A 682 3.42 -2.35 33.47
C LYS A 682 3.94 -2.99 32.17
N GLY A 683 4.73 -4.06 32.28
CA GLY A 683 5.29 -4.76 31.14
C GLY A 683 6.21 -3.87 30.31
N PHE A 684 6.00 -3.80 29.00
CA PHE A 684 6.77 -2.95 28.10
C PHE A 684 6.14 -1.58 27.79
N THR A 685 4.96 -1.26 28.34
CA THR A 685 4.15 -0.10 27.92
C THR A 685 4.95 1.21 27.85
N GLU A 686 5.73 1.55 28.89
CA GLU A 686 6.55 2.77 28.89
C GLU A 686 7.71 2.72 27.87
N VAL A 687 8.26 1.55 27.57
CA VAL A 687 9.33 1.38 26.57
C VAL A 687 8.77 1.58 25.16
N ALA A 688 7.61 0.97 24.89
CA ALA A 688 6.91 1.13 23.62
C ALA A 688 6.56 2.61 23.37
N GLU A 689 5.96 3.31 24.35
CA GLU A 689 5.69 4.74 24.22
C GLU A 689 6.96 5.57 23.95
N LYS A 690 8.09 5.27 24.61
CA LYS A 690 9.37 5.97 24.38
C LYS A 690 9.83 5.78 22.93
N VAL A 691 9.71 4.57 22.38
CA VAL A 691 10.01 4.25 20.98
C VAL A 691 9.04 4.95 20.01
N HIS A 692 7.73 4.95 20.29
CA HIS A 692 6.73 5.64 19.45
C HIS A 692 6.95 7.15 19.41
N ARG A 693 7.34 7.76 20.55
CA ARG A 693 7.75 9.18 20.63
C ARG A 693 9.01 9.50 19.82
N MET A 694 9.84 8.51 19.51
CA MET A 694 11.00 8.63 18.60
C MET A 694 10.63 8.45 17.11
N GLY A 695 9.34 8.27 16.78
CA GLY A 695 8.88 8.00 15.41
C GLY A 695 9.17 6.57 14.92
N LEU A 696 9.50 5.67 15.84
CA LEU A 696 9.83 4.27 15.58
C LEU A 696 8.68 3.34 16.00
N LYS A 697 8.80 2.07 15.63
CA LYS A 697 7.92 0.96 16.00
C LYS A 697 8.66 -0.02 16.89
N PHE A 698 7.99 -0.49 17.93
CA PHE A 698 8.59 -1.35 18.96
C PHE A 698 8.29 -2.83 18.70
N GLY A 699 9.30 -3.69 18.80
CA GLY A 699 9.15 -5.12 18.61
C GLY A 699 9.74 -5.97 19.73
N ILE A 700 9.22 -7.18 19.87
CA ILE A 700 9.76 -8.20 20.80
C ILE A 700 9.91 -9.55 20.11
N HIS A 701 10.86 -10.34 20.59
CA HIS A 701 10.91 -11.79 20.38
C HIS A 701 9.97 -12.51 21.34
N VAL A 702 9.35 -13.60 20.90
CA VAL A 702 8.57 -14.52 21.76
C VAL A 702 8.85 -15.97 21.38
N MET A 703 8.93 -16.85 22.37
CA MET A 703 9.06 -18.31 22.16
C MET A 703 7.69 -18.95 21.90
N GLY A 704 7.66 -19.98 21.07
CA GLY A 704 6.48 -20.83 20.86
C GLY A 704 6.01 -21.55 22.11
N GLY A 705 4.69 -21.67 22.24
CA GLY A 705 4.02 -22.40 23.31
C GLY A 705 4.08 -21.72 24.68
N ILE A 706 4.54 -22.45 25.69
CA ILE A 706 4.51 -22.09 27.11
C ILE A 706 5.84 -22.42 27.79
N SER A 707 6.24 -21.61 28.79
CA SER A 707 7.47 -21.87 29.53
C SER A 707 7.32 -23.08 30.46
N THR A 708 8.38 -23.87 30.56
CA THR A 708 8.49 -25.00 31.49
C THR A 708 8.33 -24.56 32.94
N GLN A 709 8.66 -23.31 33.26
CA GLN A 709 8.44 -22.73 34.58
C GLN A 709 6.94 -22.56 34.89
N ALA A 710 6.15 -21.99 33.97
CA ALA A 710 4.69 -21.88 34.12
C ALA A 710 4.04 -23.28 34.16
N TYR A 711 4.49 -24.20 33.29
CA TYR A 711 4.08 -25.61 33.32
C TYR A 711 4.34 -26.23 34.70
N ASN A 712 5.55 -26.14 35.23
CA ASN A 712 5.91 -26.78 36.50
C ASN A 712 5.13 -26.19 37.69
N ALA A 713 4.98 -24.85 37.73
CA ALA A 713 4.17 -24.12 38.71
C ALA A 713 2.66 -24.40 38.59
N ASN A 714 2.19 -24.93 37.46
CA ASN A 714 0.79 -25.25 37.18
C ASN A 714 -0.15 -24.03 37.30
N THR A 715 0.27 -22.90 36.74
CA THR A 715 -0.49 -21.64 36.72
C THR A 715 -1.87 -21.83 36.09
N LEU A 716 -2.82 -20.95 36.42
CA LEU A 716 -4.12 -20.90 35.77
C LEU A 716 -3.99 -20.35 34.35
N VAL A 717 -4.78 -20.86 33.41
CA VAL A 717 -4.91 -20.22 32.09
C VAL A 717 -5.83 -19.00 32.19
N MET A 718 -5.44 -17.87 31.61
CA MET A 718 -6.28 -16.66 31.61
C MET A 718 -7.33 -16.69 30.49
N ASP A 719 -8.59 -16.43 30.84
CA ASP A 719 -9.61 -16.01 29.88
C ASP A 719 -9.50 -14.50 29.64
N SER A 720 -8.81 -14.12 28.57
CA SER A 720 -8.63 -12.73 28.13
C SER A 720 -9.88 -12.12 27.46
N VAL A 721 -11.02 -12.81 27.47
CA VAL A 721 -12.33 -12.28 27.03
C VAL A 721 -13.24 -12.03 28.25
N LYS A 722 -13.25 -12.94 29.23
CA LYS A 722 -14.07 -12.81 30.45
C LYS A 722 -13.40 -12.04 31.59
N GLY A 723 -12.07 -12.04 31.65
CA GLY A 723 -11.30 -11.46 32.76
C GLY A 723 -11.26 -12.39 33.98
N GLY A 724 -10.49 -13.48 33.90
CA GLY A 724 -10.33 -14.44 34.99
C GLY A 724 -9.67 -15.73 34.54
N ALA A 725 -9.90 -16.83 35.26
CA ALA A 725 -9.46 -18.16 34.84
C ALA A 725 -10.30 -18.70 33.65
N TYR A 726 -9.67 -19.47 32.77
CA TYR A 726 -10.36 -20.14 31.67
C TYR A 726 -11.13 -21.36 32.15
N GLU A 727 -12.46 -21.27 32.02
CA GLU A 727 -13.41 -22.31 32.41
C GLU A 727 -14.12 -22.90 31.19
N GLU A 728 -14.00 -24.21 31.05
CA GLU A 728 -14.57 -25.03 29.98
C GLU A 728 -14.84 -26.43 30.54
N SER A 729 -16.01 -27.00 30.23
CA SER A 729 -16.47 -28.30 30.77
C SER A 729 -16.48 -28.38 32.31
N GLY A 730 -16.85 -27.28 32.98
CA GLY A 730 -17.05 -27.24 34.44
C GLY A 730 -15.77 -27.21 35.28
N ARG A 731 -14.60 -26.99 34.68
CA ARG A 731 -13.32 -26.87 35.39
C ARG A 731 -12.51 -25.67 34.92
N GLN A 732 -11.67 -25.16 35.81
CA GLN A 732 -10.58 -24.25 35.47
C GLN A 732 -9.41 -25.03 34.86
N TRP A 733 -8.83 -24.49 33.79
CA TRP A 733 -7.70 -25.08 33.07
C TRP A 733 -6.37 -24.46 33.49
N ARG A 734 -5.30 -25.24 33.43
CA ARG A 734 -3.95 -24.88 33.93
C ARG A 734 -2.86 -25.19 32.92
N ALA A 735 -1.66 -24.66 33.14
CA ALA A 735 -0.50 -24.87 32.30
C ALA A 735 -0.18 -26.36 32.04
N LYS A 736 -0.38 -27.26 33.02
CA LYS A 736 -0.17 -28.71 32.84
C LYS A 736 -1.22 -29.40 31.96
N ASP A 737 -2.39 -28.80 31.77
CA ASP A 737 -3.42 -29.32 30.87
C ASP A 737 -3.12 -29.03 29.39
N ILE A 738 -2.29 -28.03 29.11
CA ILE A 738 -2.11 -27.47 27.75
C ILE A 738 -0.68 -27.59 27.19
N GLY A 739 0.36 -27.75 28.02
CA GLY A 739 1.74 -27.90 27.54
C GLY A 739 2.06 -29.32 27.10
N ILE A 740 2.69 -29.46 25.93
CA ILE A 740 3.11 -30.74 25.33
C ILE A 740 4.61 -30.91 25.53
N LYS A 741 5.02 -31.62 26.59
CA LYS A 741 6.44 -31.83 26.93
C LYS A 741 7.24 -32.51 25.82
N GLU A 742 6.59 -33.38 25.07
CA GLU A 742 7.14 -34.16 23.96
C GLU A 742 7.47 -33.28 22.74
N LYS A 743 7.06 -32.00 22.77
CA LYS A 743 7.35 -30.95 21.80
C LYS A 743 8.01 -29.73 22.47
N ALA A 744 9.08 -29.98 23.22
CA ALA A 744 9.99 -28.93 23.67
C ALA A 744 10.71 -28.27 22.46
N CYS A 745 11.09 -26.99 22.57
CA CYS A 745 11.90 -26.36 21.52
C CYS A 745 13.28 -27.01 21.44
N VAL A 746 13.76 -27.36 20.24
CA VAL A 746 14.96 -28.20 20.05
C VAL A 746 16.21 -27.60 20.71
N TRP A 747 16.37 -26.27 20.69
CA TRP A 747 17.55 -25.57 21.22
C TRP A 747 17.33 -24.93 22.61
N MET A 748 16.12 -24.98 23.17
CA MET A 748 15.80 -24.50 24.53
C MET A 748 14.85 -25.48 25.23
N SER A 749 15.30 -26.73 25.36
CA SER A 749 14.44 -27.86 25.74
C SER A 749 14.06 -27.86 27.22
N HIS A 750 14.80 -27.17 28.08
CA HIS A 750 14.42 -26.93 29.46
C HIS A 750 13.56 -25.66 29.61
N GLY A 751 13.68 -24.69 28.70
CA GLY A 751 12.94 -23.43 28.72
C GLY A 751 11.47 -23.51 28.28
N PHE A 752 11.17 -24.07 27.11
CA PHE A 752 9.86 -23.93 26.45
C PHE A 752 9.34 -25.20 25.77
N MET A 753 8.00 -25.35 25.76
CA MET A 753 7.28 -26.45 25.10
C MET A 753 6.01 -25.99 24.39
N SER A 754 5.63 -26.66 23.29
CA SER A 754 4.45 -26.32 22.49
C SER A 754 3.15 -26.35 23.29
N VAL A 755 2.18 -25.52 22.91
CA VAL A 755 0.83 -25.52 23.49
C VAL A 755 -0.13 -26.33 22.61
N ASN A 756 -1.01 -27.11 23.25
CA ASN A 756 -2.05 -27.88 22.58
C ASN A 756 -3.20 -26.96 22.12
N THR A 757 -3.04 -26.40 20.92
CA THR A 757 -4.01 -25.52 20.25
C THR A 757 -5.33 -26.19 19.86
N LYS A 758 -5.48 -27.51 20.06
CA LYS A 758 -6.74 -28.25 19.86
C LYS A 758 -7.69 -28.10 21.04
N LEU A 759 -7.19 -27.65 22.19
CA LEU A 759 -7.95 -27.34 23.39
C LEU A 759 -8.35 -25.86 23.39
N GLY A 760 -9.58 -25.54 23.84
CA GLY A 760 -10.02 -24.15 24.01
C GLY A 760 -9.12 -23.40 25.00
N ALA A 761 -8.64 -24.08 26.04
CA ALA A 761 -7.67 -23.55 27.00
C ALA A 761 -6.29 -23.22 26.38
N GLY A 762 -5.77 -24.05 25.48
CA GLY A 762 -4.51 -23.76 24.80
C GLY A 762 -4.63 -22.53 23.90
N LYS A 763 -5.76 -22.42 23.21
CA LYS A 763 -6.14 -21.21 22.45
C LYS A 763 -6.35 -19.98 23.35
N ALA A 764 -6.91 -20.13 24.55
CA ALA A 764 -7.08 -19.04 25.49
C ALA A 764 -5.74 -18.50 26.03
N PHE A 765 -4.82 -19.39 26.41
CA PHE A 765 -3.47 -19.03 26.85
C PHE A 765 -2.73 -18.20 25.80
N LEU A 766 -2.62 -18.70 24.56
CA LEU A 766 -1.98 -17.96 23.47
C LEU A 766 -2.69 -16.61 23.22
N ARG A 767 -4.03 -16.57 23.20
CA ARG A 767 -4.77 -15.30 23.07
C ARG A 767 -4.41 -14.30 24.18
N SER A 768 -4.22 -14.77 25.42
CA SER A 768 -3.85 -13.93 26.56
C SER A 768 -2.43 -13.33 26.47
N LEU A 769 -1.49 -14.02 25.82
CA LEU A 769 -0.15 -13.50 25.52
C LEU A 769 -0.22 -12.42 24.45
N TYR A 770 -0.82 -12.74 23.30
CA TYR A 770 -0.84 -11.82 22.16
C TYR A 770 -1.73 -10.58 22.38
N ARG A 771 -2.72 -10.64 23.28
CA ARG A 771 -3.44 -9.45 23.78
C ARG A 771 -2.59 -8.61 24.73
N GLN A 772 -1.89 -9.23 25.69
CA GLN A 772 -0.95 -8.52 26.59
C GLN A 772 0.14 -7.77 25.80
N TYR A 773 0.66 -8.36 24.72
CA TYR A 773 1.62 -7.69 23.84
C TYR A 773 0.98 -6.51 23.09
N ALA A 774 -0.29 -6.62 22.66
CA ALA A 774 -1.02 -5.50 22.06
C ALA A 774 -1.25 -4.35 23.06
N GLU A 775 -1.61 -4.68 24.30
CA GLU A 775 -1.83 -3.76 25.42
C GLU A 775 -0.56 -2.98 25.79
N TRP A 776 0.61 -3.63 25.74
CA TRP A 776 1.91 -2.94 25.89
C TRP A 776 2.34 -2.11 24.69
N GLY A 777 1.59 -2.09 23.59
CA GLY A 777 1.92 -1.31 22.40
C GLY A 777 2.95 -1.94 21.46
N ILE A 778 3.11 -3.27 21.45
CA ILE A 778 3.98 -3.97 20.49
C ILE A 778 3.48 -3.78 19.04
N ASP A 779 4.39 -3.48 18.11
CA ASP A 779 4.14 -3.33 16.66
C ASP A 779 4.71 -4.49 15.82
N PHE A 780 5.57 -5.32 16.39
CA PHE A 780 6.32 -6.35 15.70
C PHE A 780 6.61 -7.53 16.63
N ILE A 781 6.37 -8.76 16.18
CA ILE A 781 6.70 -9.98 16.94
C ILE A 781 7.54 -10.93 16.09
N LYS A 782 8.71 -11.32 16.60
CA LYS A 782 9.53 -12.45 16.12
C LYS A 782 9.17 -13.68 16.94
N HIS A 783 8.35 -14.56 16.38
CA HIS A 783 7.87 -15.78 17.03
C HIS A 783 8.76 -16.96 16.67
N ASP A 784 9.42 -17.55 17.68
CA ASP A 784 10.50 -18.51 17.51
C ASP A 784 10.13 -19.92 17.97
N CYS A 785 10.91 -20.92 17.57
CA CYS A 785 10.58 -22.35 17.78
C CYS A 785 9.24 -22.79 17.18
N VAL A 786 8.81 -22.20 16.07
CA VAL A 786 7.55 -22.58 15.38
C VAL A 786 7.71 -22.85 13.89
N PHE A 787 8.87 -22.57 13.32
CA PHE A 787 9.16 -22.73 11.89
C PHE A 787 10.48 -23.51 11.67
N GLY A 788 10.80 -23.81 10.41
CA GLY A 788 11.94 -24.66 10.07
C GLY A 788 11.77 -26.10 10.58
N THR A 789 12.71 -26.58 11.39
CA THR A 789 12.65 -27.90 12.05
C THR A 789 11.51 -28.02 13.06
N ASP A 790 11.11 -26.91 13.67
CA ASP A 790 10.16 -26.85 14.78
C ASP A 790 8.75 -26.52 14.27
N PHE A 791 8.42 -27.00 13.05
CA PHE A 791 7.26 -26.55 12.28
C PHE A 791 5.90 -26.84 12.95
N ASN A 792 5.26 -25.78 13.44
CA ASN A 792 3.99 -25.82 14.16
C ASN A 792 2.93 -24.95 13.45
N ILE A 793 2.42 -25.43 12.32
CA ILE A 793 1.41 -24.71 11.52
C ILE A 793 0.10 -24.46 12.28
N GLU A 794 -0.28 -25.33 13.21
CA GLU A 794 -1.49 -25.17 14.04
C GLU A 794 -1.38 -23.92 14.93
N GLU A 795 -0.20 -23.69 15.52
CA GLU A 795 0.08 -22.51 16.34
C GLU A 795 0.37 -21.26 15.51
N ILE A 796 1.13 -21.36 14.41
CA ILE A 796 1.34 -20.23 13.47
C ILE A 796 -0.01 -19.70 12.97
N THR A 797 -0.91 -20.59 12.58
CA THR A 797 -2.27 -20.23 12.13
C THR A 797 -3.03 -19.53 13.25
N TYR A 798 -3.13 -20.13 14.43
CA TYR A 798 -3.93 -19.55 15.50
C TYR A 798 -3.40 -18.19 16.00
N VAL A 799 -2.08 -18.01 16.06
CA VAL A 799 -1.47 -16.71 16.36
C VAL A 799 -1.78 -15.68 15.26
N SER A 800 -1.73 -16.08 13.98
CA SER A 800 -2.16 -15.23 12.86
C SER A 800 -3.63 -14.79 12.98
N GLU A 801 -4.51 -15.68 13.45
CA GLU A 801 -5.92 -15.37 13.72
C GLU A 801 -6.05 -14.33 14.85
N VAL A 802 -5.36 -14.52 15.98
CA VAL A 802 -5.39 -13.55 17.09
C VAL A 802 -4.82 -12.19 16.67
N LEU A 803 -3.67 -12.14 15.98
CA LEU A 803 -3.07 -10.89 15.50
C LEU A 803 -3.97 -10.15 14.48
N ARG A 804 -4.79 -10.88 13.73
CA ARG A 804 -5.82 -10.32 12.84
C ARG A 804 -7.02 -9.74 13.60
N GLU A 805 -7.34 -10.27 14.80
CA GLU A 805 -8.41 -9.82 15.69
C GLU A 805 -8.03 -8.61 16.58
N LEU A 806 -6.75 -8.45 16.96
CA LEU A 806 -6.27 -7.30 17.73
C LEU A 806 -6.62 -5.97 17.05
N ASP A 807 -6.85 -4.89 17.81
CA ASP A 807 -7.01 -3.53 17.27
C ASP A 807 -5.67 -2.79 17.02
N ARG A 808 -4.55 -3.29 17.53
CA ARG A 808 -3.22 -2.77 17.21
C ARG A 808 -2.64 -3.47 15.96
N PRO A 809 -2.08 -2.76 14.96
CA PRO A 809 -1.43 -3.39 13.81
C PRO A 809 -0.07 -4.00 14.20
N VAL A 810 -0.01 -5.33 14.34
CA VAL A 810 1.22 -6.07 14.67
C VAL A 810 1.76 -6.78 13.43
N LEU A 811 3.05 -6.60 13.14
CA LEU A 811 3.78 -7.33 12.10
C LEU A 811 4.24 -8.68 12.62
N TYR A 812 3.87 -9.76 11.93
CA TYR A 812 4.19 -11.13 12.35
C TYR A 812 5.40 -11.71 11.61
N SER A 813 6.47 -12.00 12.33
CA SER A 813 7.67 -12.72 11.88
C SER A 813 7.73 -14.11 12.53
N ILE A 814 8.14 -15.15 11.79
CA ILE A 814 8.31 -16.51 12.32
C ILE A 814 9.72 -17.09 12.10
N SER A 815 10.13 -17.95 13.03
CA SER A 815 11.50 -18.42 13.23
C SER A 815 11.53 -19.81 13.91
N PRO A 816 12.64 -20.57 13.84
CA PRO A 816 13.80 -20.39 12.95
C PRO A 816 13.48 -20.83 11.51
N GLY A 817 14.45 -20.73 10.60
CA GLY A 817 14.31 -21.15 9.19
C GLY A 817 15.11 -22.41 8.85
N THR A 818 15.45 -23.23 9.84
CA THR A 818 16.21 -24.47 9.68
C THR A 818 15.53 -25.41 8.68
N SER A 819 16.24 -25.77 7.60
CA SER A 819 15.75 -26.69 6.56
C SER A 819 14.44 -26.26 5.86
N VAL A 820 14.16 -24.96 5.77
CA VAL A 820 12.95 -24.43 5.13
C VAL A 820 12.85 -24.81 3.65
N THR A 821 11.63 -25.15 3.23
CA THR A 821 11.30 -25.52 1.85
C THR A 821 10.34 -24.51 1.19
N PRO A 822 10.28 -24.42 -0.15
CA PRO A 822 9.24 -23.64 -0.83
C PRO A 822 7.81 -24.10 -0.56
N ALA A 823 7.61 -25.36 -0.13
CA ALA A 823 6.30 -25.86 0.30
C ALA A 823 5.87 -25.25 1.65
N MET A 824 6.74 -25.32 2.67
CA MET A 824 6.51 -24.69 3.98
C MET A 824 6.33 -23.18 3.86
N ALA A 825 7.18 -22.51 3.05
CA ALA A 825 7.07 -21.09 2.77
C ALA A 825 5.70 -20.72 2.15
N LYS A 826 5.21 -21.53 1.21
CA LYS A 826 3.89 -21.33 0.59
C LYS A 826 2.75 -21.51 1.59
N GLU A 827 2.86 -22.48 2.50
CA GLU A 827 1.89 -22.76 3.55
C GLU A 827 1.78 -21.62 4.57
N VAL A 828 2.90 -21.12 5.09
CA VAL A 828 2.92 -20.01 6.06
C VAL A 828 2.72 -18.62 5.43
N SER A 829 3.05 -18.43 4.15
CA SER A 829 3.12 -17.10 3.53
C SER A 829 1.90 -16.22 3.81
N GLN A 830 0.68 -16.78 3.67
CA GLN A 830 -0.57 -16.04 3.85
C GLN A 830 -0.90 -15.70 5.32
N LEU A 831 -0.21 -16.34 6.27
CA LEU A 831 -0.42 -16.22 7.71
C LEU A 831 0.54 -15.20 8.37
N VAL A 832 1.64 -14.83 7.71
CA VAL A 832 2.72 -14.02 8.30
C VAL A 832 3.10 -12.83 7.43
N ASN A 833 4.02 -11.98 7.91
CA ASN A 833 4.62 -10.90 7.14
C ASN A 833 6.09 -11.13 6.77
N MET A 834 6.78 -12.02 7.49
CA MET A 834 8.11 -12.49 7.15
C MET A 834 8.36 -13.85 7.82
N TYR A 835 9.25 -14.66 7.25
CA TYR A 835 9.60 -15.98 7.78
C TYR A 835 11.08 -16.29 7.49
N ARG A 836 11.84 -16.66 8.52
CA ARG A 836 13.29 -16.96 8.40
C ARG A 836 13.51 -18.15 7.46
N ILE A 837 14.54 -18.12 6.62
CA ILE A 837 14.78 -19.16 5.59
C ILE A 837 16.05 -20.01 5.81
N THR A 838 16.78 -19.74 6.88
CA THR A 838 17.95 -20.48 7.37
C THR A 838 17.90 -20.63 8.90
N GLY A 839 18.86 -21.33 9.50
CA GLY A 839 19.20 -21.07 10.92
C GLY A 839 19.73 -19.65 11.13
N ASP A 840 20.17 -19.33 12.36
CA ASP A 840 20.79 -18.04 12.67
C ASP A 840 21.92 -17.70 11.68
N ASP A 841 21.82 -16.53 11.04
CA ASP A 841 22.94 -15.95 10.30
C ASP A 841 23.91 -15.30 11.29
N TRP A 842 25.19 -15.64 11.14
CA TRP A 842 26.28 -15.07 11.91
C TRP A 842 27.37 -14.60 10.96
N ASP A 843 28.34 -13.85 11.49
CA ASP A 843 29.39 -13.18 10.74
C ASP A 843 30.51 -14.12 10.24
N THR A 844 30.13 -15.29 9.71
CA THR A 844 31.02 -16.22 8.99
C THR A 844 30.54 -16.42 7.56
N TRP A 845 31.48 -16.53 6.61
CA TRP A 845 31.12 -16.71 5.20
C TRP A 845 30.30 -17.98 4.93
N LYS A 846 30.42 -19.02 5.75
CA LYS A 846 29.63 -20.26 5.62
C LYS A 846 28.13 -19.99 5.73
N ASP A 847 27.75 -19.07 6.60
CA ASP A 847 26.35 -18.84 6.96
C ASP A 847 25.72 -17.90 5.92
N VAL A 848 26.40 -16.79 5.60
CA VAL A 848 26.09 -15.92 4.44
C VAL A 848 25.98 -16.72 3.12
N ALA A 849 26.83 -17.73 2.92
CA ALA A 849 26.79 -18.58 1.71
C ALA A 849 25.57 -19.51 1.65
N ALA A 850 24.97 -19.90 2.77
CA ALA A 850 23.83 -20.83 2.80
C ALA A 850 22.57 -20.22 2.17
N HIS A 851 22.37 -18.90 2.30
CA HIS A 851 21.20 -18.17 1.78
C HIS A 851 21.05 -18.25 0.27
N PHE A 852 22.14 -18.40 -0.49
CA PHE A 852 22.10 -18.34 -1.95
C PHE A 852 21.23 -19.44 -2.58
N ASP A 853 21.22 -20.66 -2.03
CA ASP A 853 20.44 -21.77 -2.58
C ASP A 853 18.95 -21.68 -2.23
N ILE A 854 18.61 -21.41 -0.98
CA ILE A 854 17.21 -21.26 -0.57
C ILE A 854 16.57 -19.99 -1.16
N SER A 855 17.31 -18.88 -1.27
CA SER A 855 16.84 -17.66 -1.94
C SER A 855 16.53 -17.91 -3.42
N ARG A 856 17.36 -18.70 -4.13
CA ARG A 856 17.07 -19.12 -5.50
C ARG A 856 15.75 -19.89 -5.55
N ASP A 857 15.60 -20.95 -4.76
CA ASP A 857 14.45 -21.85 -4.81
C ASP A 857 13.14 -21.12 -4.45
N LEU A 858 13.18 -20.19 -3.49
CA LEU A 858 12.04 -19.32 -3.15
C LEU A 858 11.73 -18.27 -4.23
N SER A 859 12.75 -17.71 -4.90
CA SER A 859 12.53 -16.81 -6.05
C SER A 859 11.90 -17.54 -7.24
N ALA A 860 12.35 -18.76 -7.54
CA ALA A 860 11.80 -19.62 -8.58
C ALA A 860 10.35 -20.04 -8.29
N SER A 861 10.04 -20.22 -7.00
CA SER A 861 8.68 -20.52 -6.51
C SER A 861 7.79 -19.28 -6.36
N SER A 862 8.26 -18.09 -6.75
CA SER A 862 7.51 -16.82 -6.69
C SER A 862 7.09 -16.40 -5.27
N MET A 863 7.88 -16.74 -4.25
CA MET A 863 7.58 -16.45 -2.84
C MET A 863 8.04 -15.04 -2.38
N ILE A 864 8.91 -14.36 -3.13
CA ILE A 864 9.37 -13.00 -2.81
C ILE A 864 8.19 -12.01 -2.90
N GLY A 865 7.75 -11.51 -1.74
CA GLY A 865 6.65 -10.54 -1.65
C GLY A 865 5.27 -11.16 -1.93
N ALA A 866 5.08 -12.42 -1.57
CA ALA A 866 3.80 -13.14 -1.64
C ALA A 866 2.69 -12.44 -0.80
N ARG A 867 1.44 -12.87 -0.94
CA ARG A 867 0.34 -12.42 -0.06
C ARG A 867 0.62 -12.86 1.38
N GLY A 868 0.46 -11.96 2.34
CA GLY A 868 0.65 -12.22 3.76
C GLY A 868 -0.38 -11.57 4.68
N LEU A 869 -0.15 -11.64 5.99
CA LEU A 869 -1.05 -11.15 7.02
C LEU A 869 -1.34 -9.65 6.84
N GLN A 870 -2.59 -9.33 6.49
CA GLN A 870 -3.06 -7.95 6.22
C GLN A 870 -2.16 -7.18 5.21
N GLY A 871 -1.46 -7.89 4.32
CA GLY A 871 -0.32 -7.32 3.63
C GLY A 871 0.43 -8.28 2.69
N LYS A 872 1.76 -8.18 2.70
CA LYS A 872 2.67 -9.14 2.04
C LYS A 872 3.45 -9.96 3.05
N SER A 873 4.04 -11.05 2.55
CA SER A 873 5.03 -11.87 3.24
C SER A 873 6.36 -11.89 2.50
N TRP A 874 7.46 -11.84 3.24
CA TRP A 874 8.82 -11.77 2.70
C TRP A 874 9.68 -12.97 3.18
N PRO A 875 10.42 -13.64 2.28
CA PRO A 875 11.52 -14.51 2.67
C PRO A 875 12.52 -13.70 3.50
N ASP A 876 12.81 -14.15 4.73
CA ASP A 876 13.74 -13.49 5.62
C ASP A 876 15.08 -14.22 5.65
N LEU A 877 16.11 -13.58 5.10
CA LEU A 877 17.50 -14.02 5.16
C LEU A 877 18.14 -13.67 6.51
N ASP A 878 17.32 -13.32 7.52
CA ASP A 878 17.75 -13.02 8.88
C ASP A 878 18.47 -11.66 9.02
N MET A 879 18.96 -11.42 10.23
CA MET A 879 19.64 -10.21 10.65
C MET A 879 20.97 -9.99 9.91
N LEU A 880 21.52 -8.79 10.07
CA LEU A 880 22.79 -8.36 9.49
C LEU A 880 23.83 -8.23 10.62
N PRO A 881 24.65 -9.27 10.88
CA PRO A 881 25.68 -9.29 11.91
C PRO A 881 26.88 -8.46 11.46
N LEU A 882 26.70 -7.14 11.43
CA LEU A 882 27.64 -6.14 10.92
C LEU A 882 27.99 -5.12 12.02
N GLY A 883 29.20 -4.56 11.99
CA GLY A 883 29.66 -3.58 12.99
C GLY A 883 30.15 -4.24 14.28
N TRP A 884 29.58 -3.88 15.44
CA TRP A 884 30.03 -4.29 16.77
C TRP A 884 29.04 -5.27 17.42
N LEU A 885 29.52 -6.48 17.79
CA LEU A 885 28.77 -7.71 18.03
C LEU A 885 29.13 -8.40 19.36
N THR A 886 28.44 -9.50 19.66
CA THR A 886 28.77 -10.50 20.69
C THR A 886 28.91 -11.91 20.09
N ASP A 887 29.06 -12.93 20.92
CA ASP A 887 29.09 -14.35 20.53
C ASP A 887 27.73 -15.03 20.78
N GLN A 888 27.42 -16.05 19.97
CA GLN A 888 26.16 -16.80 20.09
C GLN A 888 26.00 -17.39 21.51
N GLY A 889 24.84 -17.13 22.12
CA GLY A 889 24.54 -17.59 23.49
C GLY A 889 25.29 -16.88 24.61
N SER A 890 26.06 -15.82 24.34
CA SER A 890 26.83 -15.10 25.35
C SER A 890 25.93 -14.47 26.44
N ASN A 891 26.44 -14.47 27.68
CA ASN A 891 25.81 -13.82 28.85
C ASN A 891 26.30 -12.36 29.05
N PHE A 892 27.16 -11.85 28.16
CA PHE A 892 27.62 -10.47 28.11
C PHE A 892 27.88 -10.00 26.67
N GLY A 893 28.17 -8.71 26.50
CA GLY A 893 28.46 -8.09 25.20
C GLY A 893 27.73 -6.75 25.05
N PRO A 894 27.88 -6.07 23.90
CA PRO A 894 28.73 -6.43 22.75
C PRO A 894 30.22 -6.18 23.02
N HIS A 895 31.08 -7.11 22.59
CA HIS A 895 32.51 -7.13 22.93
C HIS A 895 33.49 -7.33 21.76
N ARG A 896 33.01 -7.53 20.52
CA ARG A 896 33.89 -7.74 19.34
C ARG A 896 33.38 -7.02 18.10
N VAL A 897 34.20 -7.00 17.04
CA VAL A 897 33.75 -6.63 15.69
C VAL A 897 33.19 -7.84 14.93
N CYS A 898 32.44 -7.57 13.87
CA CYS A 898 32.14 -8.48 12.77
C CYS A 898 33.43 -9.05 12.15
N ASN A 899 33.48 -10.37 11.95
CA ASN A 899 34.58 -11.10 11.34
C ASN A 899 34.49 -11.15 9.80
N LEU A 900 33.32 -10.91 9.20
CA LEU A 900 33.18 -10.79 7.74
C LEU A 900 34.05 -9.63 7.23
N ASN A 901 34.87 -9.90 6.21
CA ASN A 901 35.64 -8.86 5.53
C ASN A 901 34.72 -8.00 4.64
N LEU A 902 35.18 -6.81 4.24
CA LEU A 902 34.34 -5.83 3.52
C LEU A 902 33.69 -6.38 2.22
N GLU A 903 34.34 -7.31 1.51
CA GLU A 903 33.74 -7.93 0.31
C GLU A 903 32.63 -8.92 0.67
N GLU A 904 32.76 -9.64 1.79
CA GLU A 904 31.71 -10.52 2.31
C GLU A 904 30.49 -9.71 2.80
N GLN A 905 30.73 -8.60 3.52
CA GLN A 905 29.68 -7.68 3.97
C GLN A 905 28.94 -7.03 2.78
N LYS A 906 29.66 -6.62 1.72
CA LYS A 906 29.06 -6.16 0.46
C LYS A 906 28.23 -7.26 -0.19
N SER A 907 28.71 -8.50 -0.22
CA SER A 907 27.98 -9.66 -0.79
C SER A 907 26.68 -9.90 -0.04
N GLN A 908 26.72 -9.92 1.28
CA GLN A 908 25.55 -10.09 2.14
C GLN A 908 24.49 -9.01 1.84
N MET A 909 24.86 -7.73 1.95
CA MET A 909 23.97 -6.61 1.68
C MET A 909 23.46 -6.56 0.23
N THR A 910 24.27 -6.98 -0.76
CA THR A 910 23.84 -7.09 -2.16
C THR A 910 22.81 -8.21 -2.33
N LEU A 911 22.99 -9.37 -1.67
CA LEU A 911 22.06 -10.50 -1.72
C LEU A 911 20.74 -10.16 -1.00
N TRP A 912 20.77 -9.69 0.25
CA TRP A 912 19.57 -9.31 1.01
C TRP A 912 18.76 -8.24 0.25
N SER A 913 19.44 -7.31 -0.42
CA SER A 913 18.78 -6.30 -1.25
C SER A 913 18.12 -6.90 -2.49
N ILE A 914 18.83 -7.72 -3.28
CA ILE A 914 18.29 -8.26 -4.54
C ILE A 914 17.36 -9.47 -4.37
N ALA A 915 17.40 -10.16 -3.22
CA ALA A 915 16.38 -11.12 -2.79
C ALA A 915 15.13 -10.45 -2.17
N LYS A 916 15.23 -9.16 -1.81
CA LYS A 916 14.22 -8.38 -1.06
C LYS A 916 13.91 -8.97 0.33
N SER A 917 14.97 -9.35 1.05
CA SER A 917 14.92 -9.68 2.47
C SER A 917 14.44 -8.47 3.29
N PRO A 918 13.80 -8.66 4.45
CA PRO A 918 13.86 -7.69 5.53
C PRO A 918 15.33 -7.30 5.82
N LEU A 919 15.57 -6.05 6.22
CA LEU A 919 16.91 -5.57 6.60
C LEU A 919 16.90 -5.20 8.09
N MET A 920 17.15 -6.19 8.95
CA MET A 920 17.32 -5.99 10.39
C MET A 920 18.82 -5.91 10.71
N PHE A 921 19.32 -4.72 11.05
CA PHE A 921 20.68 -4.56 11.55
C PHE A 921 20.80 -5.17 12.95
N GLY A 922 21.77 -6.05 13.20
CA GLY A 922 21.94 -6.68 14.52
C GLY A 922 23.04 -6.06 15.39
N GLY A 923 23.96 -5.29 14.80
CA GLY A 923 25.07 -4.67 15.50
C GLY A 923 24.70 -3.53 16.45
N ASP A 924 25.62 -3.19 17.34
CA ASP A 924 25.46 -2.09 18.29
C ASP A 924 25.54 -0.73 17.59
N VAL A 925 24.39 -0.13 17.35
CA VAL A 925 24.28 1.20 16.71
C VAL A 925 25.01 2.31 17.49
N ARG A 926 25.29 2.13 18.78
CA ARG A 926 26.11 3.06 19.59
C ARG A 926 27.57 3.13 19.12
N LYS A 927 28.04 2.14 18.36
CA LYS A 927 29.37 2.08 17.74
C LYS A 927 29.32 1.94 16.21
N LEU A 928 28.23 2.38 15.58
CA LEU A 928 28.06 2.31 14.12
C LEU A 928 29.03 3.26 13.40
N ASP A 929 30.09 2.69 12.84
CA ASP A 929 31.10 3.38 12.02
C ASP A 929 30.57 3.78 10.64
N ASP A 930 31.31 4.63 9.94
CA ASP A 930 30.88 5.17 8.64
C ASP A 930 30.96 4.15 7.49
N THR A 931 31.78 3.10 7.58
CA THR A 931 31.83 2.04 6.56
C THR A 931 30.55 1.21 6.63
N THR A 932 30.22 0.71 7.83
CA THR A 932 28.99 -0.04 8.07
C THR A 932 27.76 0.84 7.82
N TYR A 933 27.77 2.12 8.24
CA TYR A 933 26.69 3.07 7.96
C TYR A 933 26.44 3.26 6.46
N ASN A 934 27.46 3.60 5.68
CA ASN A 934 27.32 3.82 4.23
C ASN A 934 26.95 2.54 3.47
N LEU A 935 27.34 1.38 3.99
CA LEU A 935 26.93 0.08 3.46
C LEU A 935 25.43 -0.18 3.68
N ILE A 936 24.92 -0.07 4.91
CA ILE A 936 23.50 -0.35 5.22
C ILE A 936 22.55 0.75 4.74
N THR A 937 23.03 1.98 4.56
CA THR A 937 22.24 3.12 4.05
C THR A 937 22.39 3.38 2.54
N ASN A 938 23.07 2.49 1.81
CA ASN A 938 23.33 2.69 0.38
C ASN A 938 22.02 2.86 -0.43
N PRO A 939 21.79 4.01 -1.10
CA PRO A 939 20.49 4.30 -1.70
C PRO A 939 20.15 3.38 -2.87
N THR A 940 21.13 2.84 -3.60
CA THR A 940 20.91 1.88 -4.69
C THR A 940 20.45 0.53 -4.13
N LEU A 941 21.07 0.06 -3.05
CA LEU A 941 20.65 -1.18 -2.38
C LEU A 941 19.25 -1.06 -1.79
N LEU A 942 18.95 0.05 -1.09
CA LEU A 942 17.63 0.29 -0.51
C LEU A 942 16.52 0.50 -1.56
N GLU A 943 16.84 1.10 -2.71
CA GLU A 943 15.97 1.20 -3.88
C GLU A 943 15.64 -0.19 -4.47
N ILE A 944 16.63 -1.08 -4.58
CA ILE A 944 16.41 -2.47 -5.03
C ILE A 944 15.53 -3.20 -4.01
N ASN A 945 15.95 -3.24 -2.74
CA ASN A 945 15.26 -3.91 -1.66
C ASN A 945 13.78 -3.49 -1.58
N SER A 946 13.51 -2.18 -1.60
CA SER A 946 12.14 -1.64 -1.54
C SER A 946 11.38 -1.84 -2.86
N TYR A 947 11.88 -1.30 -3.97
CA TYR A 947 11.08 -1.01 -5.16
C TYR A 947 11.34 -1.89 -6.39
N SER A 948 12.40 -2.70 -6.42
CA SER A 948 12.62 -3.57 -7.58
C SER A 948 11.57 -4.69 -7.67
N SER A 949 11.45 -5.26 -8.87
CA SER A 949 10.56 -6.37 -9.23
C SER A 949 11.28 -7.39 -10.11
N ASN A 950 10.66 -8.55 -10.37
CA ASN A 950 11.24 -9.62 -11.21
C ASN A 950 12.59 -10.17 -10.68
N ASN A 951 12.81 -10.01 -9.37
CA ASN A 951 13.95 -10.48 -8.59
C ASN A 951 14.10 -12.00 -8.66
N LYS A 952 15.24 -12.49 -9.17
CA LYS A 952 15.55 -13.93 -9.31
C LYS A 952 17.02 -14.16 -9.62
N GLU A 953 17.48 -15.39 -9.44
CA GLU A 953 18.76 -15.84 -9.97
C GLU A 953 18.79 -15.76 -11.51
N PHE A 954 19.90 -15.24 -12.04
CA PHE A 954 20.23 -15.12 -13.45
C PHE A 954 21.32 -16.13 -13.81
N PRO A 955 21.07 -17.12 -14.69
CA PRO A 955 22.00 -18.24 -14.92
C PRO A 955 22.97 -18.04 -16.10
N TYR A 956 22.76 -17.02 -16.94
CA TYR A 956 23.46 -16.88 -18.22
C TYR A 956 24.76 -16.07 -18.08
N ILE A 957 25.71 -16.63 -17.33
CA ILE A 957 27.04 -16.04 -17.11
C ILE A 957 28.17 -16.89 -17.70
N THR A 958 29.25 -16.22 -18.10
CA THR A 958 30.53 -16.83 -18.47
C THR A 958 31.58 -16.49 -17.41
N VAL A 959 32.42 -17.48 -17.09
CA VAL A 959 33.42 -17.40 -16.02
C VAL A 959 34.81 -17.65 -16.61
N THR A 960 35.79 -16.84 -16.24
CA THR A 960 37.19 -17.02 -16.67
C THR A 960 38.13 -16.90 -15.47
N ARG A 961 38.88 -17.97 -15.21
CA ARG A 961 39.88 -18.02 -14.13
C ARG A 961 41.21 -17.44 -14.62
N VAL A 962 41.88 -16.69 -13.75
CA VAL A 962 43.20 -16.11 -14.03
C VAL A 962 44.27 -17.16 -13.75
N SER A 963 44.83 -17.77 -14.81
CA SER A 963 45.94 -18.72 -14.67
C SER A 963 47.22 -17.99 -14.22
N ARG A 964 47.85 -18.45 -13.14
CA ARG A 964 49.19 -18.00 -12.73
C ARG A 964 50.25 -18.73 -13.57
N ASN A 965 51.03 -17.97 -14.34
CA ASN A 965 52.08 -18.50 -15.22
C ASN A 965 53.05 -19.47 -14.53
N LYS A 966 53.23 -20.67 -15.10
CA LYS A 966 54.45 -21.49 -14.96
C LYS A 966 54.83 -22.17 -16.29
N HIS A 967 55.99 -21.76 -16.79
CA HIS A 967 56.95 -22.42 -17.71
C HIS A 967 56.49 -23.22 -18.96
N LYS A 968 57.15 -22.84 -20.06
CA LYS A 968 57.30 -23.47 -21.39
C LYS A 968 57.28 -25.02 -21.43
N SER A 969 56.53 -25.58 -22.38
CA SER A 969 56.95 -26.74 -23.21
C SER A 969 56.17 -26.76 -24.55
N HIS A 970 56.42 -27.75 -25.42
CA HIS A 970 56.11 -27.70 -26.87
C HIS A 970 54.67 -28.09 -27.28
N PRO A 971 54.22 -27.68 -28.49
CA PRO A 971 52.88 -27.99 -28.99
C PRO A 971 52.78 -29.40 -29.59
N HIS A 972 51.70 -30.11 -29.27
CA HIS A 972 51.20 -31.26 -30.04
C HIS A 972 49.79 -30.96 -30.54
N HIS A 973 49.53 -31.20 -31.83
CA HIS A 973 48.17 -31.39 -32.34
C HIS A 973 47.69 -32.81 -32.03
N PRO A 974 46.43 -32.95 -31.59
CA PRO A 974 45.62 -34.11 -31.96
C PRO A 974 44.44 -33.70 -32.86
N THR A 975 44.21 -34.47 -33.90
CA THR A 975 42.99 -34.44 -34.72
C THR A 975 41.88 -35.29 -34.11
N GLY A 976 40.62 -35.03 -34.47
CA GLY A 976 39.51 -35.98 -34.26
C GLY A 976 38.28 -35.40 -33.55
N ASN A 977 37.28 -35.00 -34.33
CA ASN A 977 35.94 -34.72 -33.79
C ASN A 977 35.23 -36.04 -33.48
N ASN A 978 34.99 -36.32 -32.19
CA ASN A 978 34.12 -37.42 -31.76
C ASN A 978 33.14 -36.90 -30.70
N ILE A 979 31.93 -36.53 -31.13
CA ILE A 979 30.94 -35.88 -30.26
C ILE A 979 30.21 -36.94 -29.43
N SER A 980 30.73 -37.23 -28.25
CA SER A 980 30.00 -37.99 -27.22
C SER A 980 28.77 -37.19 -26.78
N THR A 981 27.58 -37.71 -27.09
CA THR A 981 26.35 -37.34 -26.40
C THR A 981 26.39 -37.85 -24.97
N LYS A 982 26.04 -37.00 -24.01
CA LYS A 982 25.90 -37.38 -22.60
C LYS A 982 24.45 -37.24 -22.15
N HIS A 983 24.02 -38.12 -21.26
CA HIS A 983 22.72 -38.01 -20.61
C HIS A 983 22.87 -37.23 -19.29
N ALA A 984 21.98 -36.25 -19.08
CA ALA A 984 21.88 -35.46 -17.87
C ALA A 984 20.48 -35.61 -17.26
N PHE A 985 20.41 -35.66 -15.93
CA PHE A 985 19.16 -35.64 -15.20
C PHE A 985 18.47 -34.28 -15.28
N GLY A 986 17.14 -34.29 -15.15
CA GLY A 986 16.31 -33.13 -14.91
C GLY A 986 15.09 -33.48 -14.06
N LEU A 987 14.32 -32.46 -13.72
CA LEU A 987 13.09 -32.56 -12.93
C LEU A 987 11.93 -32.00 -13.75
N THR A 988 10.81 -32.70 -13.81
CA THR A 988 9.59 -32.22 -14.47
C THR A 988 8.32 -32.51 -13.68
N SER A 989 7.19 -31.97 -14.13
CA SER A 989 5.87 -32.30 -13.59
C SER A 989 5.58 -33.78 -13.77
N CYS A 990 5.19 -34.48 -12.70
CA CYS A 990 4.83 -35.91 -12.74
C CYS A 990 3.62 -36.23 -13.65
N LYS A 991 2.94 -35.20 -14.20
CA LYS A 991 1.89 -35.32 -15.22
C LYS A 991 2.42 -35.35 -16.66
N GLU A 992 3.71 -35.15 -16.90
CA GLU A 992 4.28 -35.22 -18.26
C GLU A 992 4.52 -36.67 -18.72
N PRO A 993 4.15 -37.05 -19.96
CA PRO A 993 4.39 -38.39 -20.54
C PRO A 993 5.87 -38.80 -20.74
N LYS A 994 6.80 -38.07 -20.13
CA LYS A 994 8.23 -38.40 -20.07
C LYS A 994 8.69 -38.78 -18.66
N ALA A 995 7.85 -38.63 -17.63
CA ALA A 995 8.20 -38.94 -16.25
C ALA A 995 7.93 -40.42 -15.88
N ASN A 996 7.11 -41.13 -16.66
CA ASN A 996 6.52 -42.44 -16.38
C ASN A 996 7.36 -43.64 -16.90
N THR A 997 8.67 -43.46 -17.00
CA THR A 997 9.61 -44.39 -17.65
C THR A 997 10.60 -45.06 -16.69
N TRP A 998 10.40 -44.94 -15.37
CA TRP A 998 11.18 -45.66 -14.36
C TRP A 998 10.54 -47.02 -14.01
N SER A 999 11.37 -48.02 -13.75
CA SER A 999 10.92 -49.37 -13.37
C SER A 999 11.91 -50.05 -12.43
N ILE A 1000 11.41 -50.95 -11.56
CA ILE A 1000 12.27 -51.79 -10.71
C ILE A 1000 12.78 -52.97 -11.55
N VAL A 1001 14.10 -53.15 -11.60
CA VAL A 1001 14.74 -54.26 -12.34
C VAL A 1001 15.21 -55.37 -11.40
N ASP A 1002 15.67 -55.04 -10.19
CA ASP A 1002 16.02 -56.00 -9.14
C ASP A 1002 15.42 -55.57 -7.80
N LYS A 1003 14.48 -56.37 -7.28
CA LYS A 1003 13.83 -56.17 -5.97
C LYS A 1003 14.76 -56.46 -4.79
N ASN A 1004 15.74 -57.35 -4.95
CA ASN A 1004 16.67 -57.75 -3.88
C ASN A 1004 17.85 -56.77 -3.73
N ARG A 1005 18.18 -56.01 -4.77
CA ARG A 1005 19.16 -54.90 -4.72
C ARG A 1005 18.55 -53.49 -4.62
N GLY A 1006 17.23 -53.35 -4.76
CA GLY A 1006 16.57 -52.04 -4.81
C GLY A 1006 17.03 -51.22 -6.02
N GLN A 1007 17.15 -51.84 -7.18
CA GLN A 1007 17.65 -51.21 -8.41
C GLN A 1007 16.49 -50.69 -9.26
N ILE A 1008 16.52 -49.38 -9.57
CA ILE A 1008 15.52 -48.70 -10.40
C ILE A 1008 16.19 -48.24 -11.68
N CYS A 1009 15.62 -48.56 -12.85
CA CYS A 1009 16.20 -48.20 -14.15
C CYS A 1009 15.21 -47.46 -15.04
N TRP A 1010 15.76 -46.58 -15.88
CA TRP A 1010 15.05 -45.82 -16.90
C TRP A 1010 14.96 -46.64 -18.19
N ASN A 1011 13.73 -46.97 -18.61
CA ASN A 1011 13.46 -47.72 -19.84
C ASN A 1011 13.05 -46.78 -20.96
N GLN A 1012 13.86 -46.71 -22.02
CA GLN A 1012 13.54 -45.97 -23.24
C GLN A 1012 13.19 -46.95 -24.37
N TYR A 1013 11.93 -46.96 -24.80
CA TYR A 1013 11.55 -47.59 -26.06
C TYR A 1013 12.07 -46.74 -27.23
N SER A 1014 13.19 -47.15 -27.81
CA SER A 1014 13.74 -46.63 -29.06
C SER A 1014 14.17 -47.80 -29.95
N SER A 1015 13.65 -47.85 -31.17
CA SER A 1015 13.69 -49.06 -32.02
C SER A 1015 15.04 -49.35 -32.70
N GLN A 1016 16.15 -48.69 -32.30
CA GLN A 1016 17.44 -48.83 -32.98
C GLN A 1016 18.65 -48.82 -32.02
N LYS A 1017 19.34 -49.97 -31.97
CA LYS A 1017 20.65 -50.25 -31.36
C LYS A 1017 20.77 -50.16 -29.82
N LEU A 1018 21.74 -50.91 -29.30
CA LEU A 1018 21.93 -51.17 -27.87
C LEU A 1018 22.63 -50.00 -27.17
N GLU A 1019 21.92 -49.36 -26.23
CA GLU A 1019 22.53 -48.77 -25.05
C GLU A 1019 22.03 -49.51 -23.80
N LYS A 1020 22.83 -49.58 -22.73
CA LYS A 1020 22.40 -50.17 -21.46
C LYS A 1020 21.45 -49.20 -20.74
N PRO A 1021 20.35 -49.65 -20.11
CA PRO A 1021 19.46 -48.76 -19.38
C PRO A 1021 20.20 -48.08 -18.23
N PHE A 1022 19.92 -46.79 -18.02
CA PHE A 1022 20.49 -46.05 -16.89
C PHE A 1022 19.81 -46.49 -15.60
N CYS A 1023 20.59 -46.84 -14.58
CA CYS A 1023 20.08 -47.36 -13.31
C CYS A 1023 20.60 -46.59 -12.10
N LEU A 1024 19.75 -46.52 -11.07
CA LEU A 1024 20.03 -46.05 -9.72
C LEU A 1024 19.88 -47.21 -8.74
N TYR A 1025 20.56 -47.10 -7.60
CA TYR A 1025 20.60 -48.13 -6.56
C TYR A 1025 20.11 -47.52 -5.25
N ASN A 1026 19.31 -48.24 -4.47
CA ASN A 1026 19.00 -47.81 -3.10
C ASN A 1026 20.26 -47.93 -2.21
N ARG A 1027 20.50 -46.94 -1.36
CA ARG A 1027 21.59 -46.96 -0.37
C ARG A 1027 21.29 -48.05 0.68
N LYS A 1028 22.25 -48.95 0.93
CA LYS A 1028 22.14 -49.92 2.03
C LYS A 1028 22.32 -49.20 3.37
N ALA A 1029 21.47 -49.53 4.34
CA ALA A 1029 21.65 -49.09 5.72
C ALA A 1029 22.94 -49.70 6.32
N LEU A 1030 23.62 -48.90 7.14
CA LEU A 1030 24.70 -49.34 8.02
C LEU A 1030 24.14 -49.52 9.45
N PRO A 1031 24.91 -50.03 10.43
CA PRO A 1031 24.46 -50.08 11.82
C PRO A 1031 24.15 -48.67 12.34
N ALA A 1032 22.90 -48.45 12.73
CA ALA A 1032 22.32 -47.10 12.87
C ALA A 1032 22.74 -46.38 14.17
N SER A 1033 22.79 -45.04 14.08
CA SER A 1033 22.77 -44.12 15.23
C SER A 1033 21.34 -43.66 15.55
N ASP A 1034 21.13 -43.02 16.72
CA ASP A 1034 19.80 -42.53 17.13
C ASP A 1034 19.19 -41.49 16.17
N GLU A 1035 20.02 -40.69 15.49
CA GLU A 1035 19.56 -39.79 14.43
C GLU A 1035 19.02 -40.56 13.22
N GLU A 1036 19.70 -41.64 12.82
CA GLU A 1036 19.30 -42.48 11.69
C GLU A 1036 18.06 -43.31 12.03
N ILE A 1037 17.83 -43.67 13.29
CA ILE A 1037 16.57 -44.27 13.77
C ILE A 1037 15.40 -43.29 13.60
N LYS A 1038 15.54 -42.03 14.07
CA LYS A 1038 14.50 -41.00 13.86
C LYS A 1038 14.25 -40.72 12.38
N HIS A 1039 15.30 -40.65 11.56
CA HIS A 1039 15.19 -40.41 10.13
C HIS A 1039 14.44 -41.55 9.41
N ASN A 1040 14.74 -42.82 9.75
CA ASN A 1040 14.04 -43.98 9.18
C ASN A 1040 12.56 -44.07 9.59
N GLN A 1041 12.19 -43.59 10.79
CA GLN A 1041 10.79 -43.45 11.18
C GLN A 1041 10.06 -42.35 10.38
N LEU A 1042 10.72 -41.23 10.09
CA LEU A 1042 10.11 -40.10 9.38
C LEU A 1042 9.83 -40.35 7.88
N TYR A 1043 10.64 -41.22 7.25
CA TYR A 1043 10.63 -41.45 5.80
C TYR A 1043 10.36 -42.92 5.40
N GLN A 1044 9.65 -43.66 6.26
CA GLN A 1044 9.31 -45.07 6.04
C GLN A 1044 8.64 -45.28 4.65
N GLY A 1045 9.24 -46.13 3.83
CA GLY A 1045 8.78 -46.42 2.45
C GLY A 1045 9.47 -45.62 1.33
N LYS A 1046 10.32 -44.64 1.67
CA LYS A 1046 11.03 -43.79 0.68
C LYS A 1046 12.46 -44.27 0.44
N LEU A 1047 13.05 -43.82 -0.67
CA LEU A 1047 14.25 -44.38 -1.28
C LEU A 1047 15.36 -43.33 -1.37
N HIS A 1048 16.57 -43.69 -0.92
CA HIS A 1048 17.76 -42.84 -0.96
C HIS A 1048 18.68 -43.34 -2.08
N LEU A 1049 18.66 -42.68 -3.23
CA LEU A 1049 19.14 -43.25 -4.49
C LEU A 1049 20.55 -42.79 -4.86
N GLN A 1050 21.50 -43.73 -4.92
CA GLN A 1050 22.90 -43.52 -5.31
C GLN A 1050 23.20 -43.99 -6.75
N THR A 1051 24.26 -43.45 -7.34
CA THR A 1051 24.58 -43.69 -8.77
C THR A 1051 25.41 -44.94 -9.08
N ASN A 1052 26.03 -45.56 -8.07
CA ASN A 1052 26.72 -46.84 -8.20
C ASN A 1052 26.86 -47.50 -6.81
N GLU A 1053 27.29 -48.77 -6.76
CA GLU A 1053 27.45 -49.55 -5.52
C GLU A 1053 28.67 -49.13 -4.65
N LYS A 1054 29.40 -48.05 -4.96
CA LYS A 1054 30.69 -47.72 -4.32
C LYS A 1054 30.92 -46.26 -3.88
N ALA A 1055 30.16 -45.25 -4.32
CA ALA A 1055 30.59 -43.84 -4.12
C ALA A 1055 29.46 -42.81 -3.92
N GLU A 1056 29.44 -42.21 -2.72
CA GLU A 1056 29.37 -40.77 -2.37
C GLU A 1056 28.28 -39.83 -2.91
N SER A 1057 27.64 -40.08 -4.05
CA SER A 1057 26.74 -39.12 -4.72
C SER A 1057 25.33 -39.68 -4.95
N CYS A 1058 24.35 -39.00 -4.34
CA CYS A 1058 22.94 -39.35 -4.33
C CYS A 1058 22.10 -38.36 -5.17
N LEU A 1059 20.96 -38.85 -5.66
CA LEU A 1059 19.99 -38.08 -6.42
C LEU A 1059 19.20 -37.14 -5.50
N GLY A 1060 19.25 -35.84 -5.77
CA GLY A 1060 18.47 -34.81 -5.09
C GLY A 1060 17.67 -33.92 -6.05
N ALA A 1061 16.67 -33.19 -5.54
CA ALA A 1061 15.67 -32.53 -6.37
C ALA A 1061 15.51 -31.01 -6.13
N SER A 1062 16.61 -30.27 -5.98
CA SER A 1062 16.53 -28.80 -6.01
C SER A 1062 15.94 -28.32 -7.33
N SER A 1063 14.85 -27.56 -7.26
CA SER A 1063 13.94 -27.41 -8.39
C SER A 1063 14.48 -26.44 -9.44
N LYS A 1064 14.69 -26.94 -10.67
CA LYS A 1064 14.98 -26.16 -11.87
C LYS A 1064 16.25 -25.30 -11.77
N GLN A 1065 17.41 -25.95 -11.66
CA GLN A 1065 18.59 -25.42 -12.34
C GLN A 1065 18.23 -25.11 -13.80
N LYS A 1066 18.26 -23.84 -14.20
CA LYS A 1066 18.70 -23.51 -15.57
C LYS A 1066 20.19 -23.79 -15.56
N LEU A 1067 20.53 -25.02 -15.93
CA LEU A 1067 21.87 -25.61 -15.89
C LEU A 1067 22.91 -24.55 -16.27
N THR A 1068 23.74 -24.16 -15.29
CA THR A 1068 24.95 -23.42 -15.63
C THR A 1068 25.89 -24.40 -16.32
N SER A 1069 26.87 -23.87 -17.03
CA SER A 1069 27.80 -24.67 -17.82
C SER A 1069 28.28 -25.96 -17.09
N LYS A 1070 28.75 -25.88 -15.83
CA LYS A 1070 29.35 -27.05 -15.14
C LYS A 1070 28.36 -28.19 -14.81
N ASP A 1071 27.07 -27.89 -14.73
CA ASP A 1071 26.08 -28.83 -14.21
C ASP A 1071 25.76 -29.98 -15.19
N TYR A 1072 26.12 -29.85 -16.46
CA TYR A 1072 25.77 -30.76 -17.55
C TYR A 1072 26.32 -32.20 -17.47
N SER A 1073 26.96 -32.58 -16.36
CA SER A 1073 27.33 -33.97 -16.05
C SER A 1073 26.74 -34.50 -14.74
N ARG A 1074 26.12 -33.66 -13.91
CA ARG A 1074 25.65 -34.00 -12.54
C ARG A 1074 24.44 -33.18 -12.04
N GLY A 1075 23.61 -32.59 -12.92
CA GLY A 1075 22.56 -31.60 -12.58
C GLY A 1075 21.41 -31.95 -11.60
N THR A 1076 21.51 -33.08 -10.90
CA THR A 1076 20.67 -33.47 -9.74
C THR A 1076 21.45 -34.27 -8.69
N LEU A 1077 22.78 -34.42 -8.83
CA LEU A 1077 23.60 -35.32 -8.01
C LEU A 1077 24.41 -34.51 -6.99
N SER A 1078 24.17 -34.79 -5.71
CA SER A 1078 24.83 -34.11 -4.58
C SER A 1078 25.44 -35.14 -3.62
N PRO A 1079 26.39 -34.75 -2.74
CA PRO A 1079 26.95 -35.67 -1.76
C PRO A 1079 25.84 -36.31 -0.91
N CYS A 1080 25.88 -37.63 -0.71
CA CYS A 1080 24.83 -38.35 0.01
C CYS A 1080 24.69 -37.82 1.45
N LYS A 1081 23.53 -37.24 1.75
CA LYS A 1081 23.12 -36.74 3.07
C LYS A 1081 21.75 -37.28 3.44
N LEU A 1082 21.44 -37.33 4.73
CA LEU A 1082 20.09 -37.63 5.23
C LEU A 1082 19.19 -36.39 5.13
N ASP A 1083 18.94 -35.97 3.89
CA ASP A 1083 18.28 -34.72 3.51
C ASP A 1083 16.98 -35.03 2.74
N ALA A 1084 15.88 -34.36 3.09
CA ALA A 1084 14.59 -34.52 2.43
C ALA A 1084 14.67 -34.28 0.90
N ASN A 1085 15.58 -33.41 0.44
CA ASN A 1085 15.77 -33.18 -0.99
C ASN A 1085 16.34 -34.40 -1.75
N GLN A 1086 16.90 -35.40 -1.05
CA GLN A 1086 17.39 -36.66 -1.64
C GLN A 1086 16.42 -37.86 -1.49
N MET A 1087 15.19 -37.65 -0.99
CA MET A 1087 14.22 -38.74 -0.74
C MET A 1087 13.19 -38.91 -1.85
N TRP A 1088 13.14 -40.11 -2.44
CA TRP A 1088 12.34 -40.43 -3.62
C TRP A 1088 11.29 -41.52 -3.37
N GLU A 1089 10.21 -41.48 -4.13
CA GLU A 1089 9.12 -42.45 -4.10
C GLU A 1089 8.82 -42.90 -5.55
N LEU A 1090 8.69 -44.21 -5.77
CA LEU A 1090 8.40 -44.77 -7.09
C LEU A 1090 6.94 -45.23 -7.15
N HIS A 1091 6.12 -44.51 -7.89
CA HIS A 1091 4.70 -44.81 -8.02
C HIS A 1091 4.44 -45.89 -9.09
N SER A 1092 3.31 -46.60 -8.96
CA SER A 1092 2.93 -47.76 -9.80
C SER A 1092 2.70 -47.44 -11.29
N ASN A 1093 2.56 -46.15 -11.62
CA ASN A 1093 2.49 -45.61 -12.99
C ASN A 1093 3.88 -45.46 -13.66
N GLY A 1094 4.98 -45.80 -12.97
CA GLY A 1094 6.36 -45.64 -13.47
C GLY A 1094 6.98 -44.26 -13.22
N THR A 1095 6.34 -43.37 -12.44
CA THR A 1095 6.92 -42.06 -12.10
C THR A 1095 7.71 -42.09 -10.80
N LEU A 1096 8.97 -41.67 -10.87
CA LEU A 1096 9.86 -41.52 -9.71
C LEU A 1096 9.79 -40.06 -9.21
N GLU A 1097 8.95 -39.82 -8.19
CA GLU A 1097 8.69 -38.51 -7.59
C GLU A 1097 9.61 -38.23 -6.40
N ASN A 1098 9.97 -36.97 -6.19
CA ASN A 1098 10.71 -36.53 -5.01
C ASN A 1098 9.81 -35.78 -4.01
N SER A 1099 9.86 -36.20 -2.74
CA SER A 1099 8.99 -35.69 -1.67
C SER A 1099 9.23 -34.22 -1.26
N TYR A 1100 10.40 -33.66 -1.53
CA TYR A 1100 10.75 -32.26 -1.23
C TYR A 1100 10.24 -31.28 -2.30
N SER A 1101 10.16 -31.74 -3.56
CA SER A 1101 9.86 -30.88 -4.72
C SER A 1101 8.49 -31.12 -5.36
N GLY A 1102 7.88 -32.30 -5.20
CA GLY A 1102 6.69 -32.69 -5.96
C GLY A 1102 6.95 -32.79 -7.46
N LEU A 1103 8.20 -33.08 -7.84
CA LEU A 1103 8.66 -33.22 -9.22
C LEU A 1103 9.24 -34.62 -9.45
N CYS A 1104 9.13 -35.09 -10.68
CA CYS A 1104 9.61 -36.40 -11.09
C CYS A 1104 10.92 -36.32 -11.88
N ALA A 1105 11.80 -37.30 -11.66
CA ALA A 1105 13.08 -37.40 -12.33
C ALA A 1105 12.93 -37.79 -13.80
N VAL A 1106 13.73 -37.15 -14.68
CA VAL A 1106 13.80 -37.46 -16.11
C VAL A 1106 15.24 -37.44 -16.64
N LEU A 1107 15.51 -38.20 -17.70
CA LEU A 1107 16.80 -38.20 -18.42
C LEU A 1107 16.72 -37.40 -19.74
N ASN A 1108 17.72 -36.54 -20.01
CA ASN A 1108 17.78 -35.69 -21.21
C ASN A 1108 19.17 -35.79 -21.91
N PRO A 1109 19.26 -35.87 -23.25
CA PRO A 1109 20.53 -35.93 -23.98
C PRO A 1109 21.16 -34.55 -24.26
N VAL A 1110 22.49 -34.47 -24.26
CA VAL A 1110 23.30 -33.23 -24.21
C VAL A 1110 24.52 -33.28 -25.13
N LYS A 1111 24.95 -32.11 -25.66
CA LYS A 1111 26.23 -31.88 -26.37
C LYS A 1111 27.20 -31.08 -25.49
N ALA A 1112 28.48 -31.49 -25.44
CA ALA A 1112 29.39 -31.17 -24.32
C ALA A 1112 30.31 -29.94 -24.50
N ALA A 1113 29.77 -28.77 -24.89
CA ALA A 1113 30.59 -27.59 -25.27
C ALA A 1113 30.82 -26.53 -24.15
N GLU A 1114 30.01 -26.50 -23.09
CA GLU A 1114 30.05 -25.44 -22.07
C GLU A 1114 30.11 -26.07 -20.68
N ALA A 1115 31.22 -25.95 -19.91
CA ALA A 1115 31.38 -26.62 -18.61
C ALA A 1115 32.33 -26.02 -17.55
N THR A 1116 32.20 -24.74 -17.14
CA THR A 1116 33.03 -24.15 -16.05
C THR A 1116 32.37 -23.05 -15.18
N SER A 1117 31.54 -23.41 -14.19
CA SER A 1117 31.04 -22.48 -13.15
C SER A 1117 30.71 -23.17 -11.81
N ASN A 1118 31.72 -23.44 -10.96
CA ASN A 1118 31.48 -23.68 -9.52
C ASN A 1118 31.69 -22.37 -8.77
N GLY A 1119 30.93 -22.15 -7.70
CA GLY A 1119 31.14 -21.02 -6.78
C GLY A 1119 30.92 -19.64 -7.40
N VAL A 1120 30.14 -19.52 -8.48
CA VAL A 1120 29.74 -18.21 -9.02
C VAL A 1120 28.22 -18.18 -9.13
N ARG A 1121 27.61 -17.10 -8.64
CA ARG A 1121 26.15 -16.88 -8.66
C ARG A 1121 25.87 -15.52 -9.28
N SER A 1122 24.64 -15.32 -9.76
CA SER A 1122 24.23 -14.01 -10.27
C SER A 1122 22.73 -13.81 -10.15
N TRP A 1123 22.31 -12.58 -9.95
CA TRP A 1123 20.90 -12.20 -9.76
C TRP A 1123 20.52 -11.04 -10.66
N ILE A 1124 19.24 -10.98 -11.02
CA ILE A 1124 18.67 -9.91 -11.83
C ILE A 1124 17.39 -9.38 -11.21
N ALA A 1125 17.20 -8.06 -11.30
CA ALA A 1125 15.97 -7.38 -10.92
C ALA A 1125 15.68 -6.19 -11.86
N THR A 1126 14.45 -5.70 -11.84
CA THR A 1126 13.98 -4.57 -12.66
C THR A 1126 13.48 -3.45 -11.75
N GLY A 1127 14.07 -2.26 -11.86
CA GLY A 1127 13.73 -1.08 -11.06
C GLY A 1127 12.48 -0.36 -11.55
N ARG A 1128 11.94 0.52 -10.69
CA ARG A 1128 10.65 1.21 -10.92
C ARG A 1128 10.69 2.26 -12.03
N ARG A 1129 11.86 2.65 -12.53
CA ARG A 1129 12.05 3.56 -13.68
C ARG A 1129 12.43 2.80 -14.96
N GLY A 1130 12.49 1.47 -14.90
CA GLY A 1130 12.86 0.60 -16.03
C GLY A 1130 14.36 0.34 -16.16
N GLU A 1131 15.15 0.70 -15.14
CA GLU A 1131 16.54 0.25 -15.01
C GLU A 1131 16.60 -1.26 -14.69
N VAL A 1132 17.73 -1.88 -15.04
CA VAL A 1132 17.97 -3.31 -14.80
C VAL A 1132 19.17 -3.46 -13.90
N TYR A 1133 18.99 -4.17 -12.79
CA TYR A 1133 20.05 -4.49 -11.85
C TYR A 1133 20.58 -5.89 -12.14
N VAL A 1134 21.90 -6.05 -12.25
CA VAL A 1134 22.56 -7.34 -12.41
C VAL A 1134 23.66 -7.47 -11.37
N ALA A 1135 23.47 -8.35 -10.40
CA ALA A 1135 24.47 -8.68 -9.40
C ALA A 1135 25.24 -9.94 -9.82
N PHE A 1136 26.56 -9.91 -9.71
CA PHE A 1136 27.45 -11.06 -9.77
C PHE A 1136 28.02 -11.31 -8.37
N PHE A 1137 28.22 -12.57 -8.00
CA PHE A 1137 28.79 -12.97 -6.71
C PHE A 1137 29.83 -14.08 -6.93
N ASN A 1138 31.00 -13.93 -6.33
CA ASN A 1138 32.08 -14.92 -6.42
C ASN A 1138 32.24 -15.67 -5.09
N LEU A 1139 31.55 -16.79 -4.94
CA LEU A 1139 31.59 -17.67 -3.77
C LEU A 1139 32.87 -18.55 -3.74
N ASN A 1140 33.83 -18.35 -4.63
CA ASN A 1140 35.13 -19.03 -4.60
C ASN A 1140 36.16 -18.27 -3.75
N GLN A 1141 37.14 -19.01 -3.25
CA GLN A 1141 38.39 -18.50 -2.64
C GLN A 1141 39.35 -17.85 -3.67
N GLU A 1142 39.04 -17.90 -4.97
CA GLU A 1142 39.87 -17.36 -6.06
C GLU A 1142 39.19 -16.16 -6.72
N LYS A 1143 39.93 -15.06 -6.93
CA LYS A 1143 39.47 -13.90 -7.72
C LYS A 1143 39.08 -14.33 -9.13
N THR A 1144 37.86 -14.01 -9.55
CA THR A 1144 37.23 -14.63 -10.72
C THR A 1144 36.65 -13.58 -11.67
N THR A 1145 36.90 -13.72 -12.98
CA THR A 1145 36.25 -12.87 -14.00
C THR A 1145 34.87 -13.41 -14.31
N ILE A 1146 33.84 -12.58 -14.13
CA ILE A 1146 32.43 -12.92 -14.36
C ILE A 1146 31.88 -12.00 -15.45
N SER A 1147 31.17 -12.56 -16.43
CA SER A 1147 30.64 -11.85 -17.60
C SER A 1147 29.21 -12.27 -17.93
N ALA A 1148 28.40 -11.35 -18.45
CA ALA A 1148 27.06 -11.65 -18.99
C ALA A 1148 26.81 -10.88 -20.28
N LYS A 1149 26.24 -11.54 -21.30
CA LYS A 1149 25.87 -10.88 -22.57
C LYS A 1149 24.61 -10.04 -22.40
N ILE A 1150 24.56 -8.89 -23.06
CA ILE A 1150 23.37 -8.01 -23.05
C ILE A 1150 22.15 -8.74 -23.64
N SER A 1151 22.36 -9.56 -24.67
CA SER A 1151 21.34 -10.41 -25.28
C SER A 1151 20.84 -11.55 -24.38
N ASP A 1152 21.61 -11.95 -23.36
CA ASP A 1152 21.16 -12.92 -22.35
C ASP A 1152 20.44 -12.25 -21.18
N ILE A 1153 20.92 -11.08 -20.74
CA ILE A 1153 20.23 -10.21 -19.77
C ILE A 1153 18.81 -9.87 -20.27
N ALA A 1154 18.67 -9.57 -21.57
CA ALA A 1154 17.40 -9.34 -22.23
C ALA A 1154 16.37 -10.47 -22.02
N LYS A 1155 16.79 -11.74 -22.08
CA LYS A 1155 15.93 -12.93 -21.97
C LYS A 1155 15.26 -13.07 -20.60
N ALA A 1156 15.75 -12.35 -19.59
CA ALA A 1156 15.21 -12.38 -18.23
C ALA A 1156 14.20 -11.25 -17.92
N LEU A 1157 14.00 -10.30 -18.85
CA LEU A 1157 13.16 -9.12 -18.66
C LEU A 1157 11.72 -9.31 -19.18
N PRO A 1158 10.69 -8.98 -18.39
CA PRO A 1158 9.31 -8.96 -18.88
C PRO A 1158 9.14 -7.98 -20.05
N ASN A 1159 8.34 -8.36 -21.04
CA ASN A 1159 7.89 -7.53 -22.16
C ASN A 1159 8.96 -6.97 -23.14
N LYS A 1160 10.26 -7.27 -22.95
CA LYS A 1160 11.35 -6.83 -23.87
C LYS A 1160 11.86 -7.96 -24.77
N LYS A 1161 11.02 -8.46 -25.69
CA LYS A 1161 11.44 -9.48 -26.68
C LYS A 1161 12.49 -8.98 -27.68
N ASN A 1162 12.53 -7.68 -27.98
CA ASN A 1162 13.46 -7.09 -28.94
C ASN A 1162 14.43 -6.14 -28.23
N LEU A 1163 15.49 -6.71 -27.64
CA LEU A 1163 16.69 -5.99 -27.18
C LEU A 1163 17.94 -6.37 -27.98
N GLU A 1164 17.80 -7.22 -29.00
CA GLU A 1164 18.88 -7.50 -29.95
C GLU A 1164 19.29 -6.19 -30.65
N GLY A 1165 20.56 -5.80 -30.50
CA GLY A 1165 21.10 -4.53 -31.01
C GLY A 1165 20.89 -3.30 -30.10
N ALA A 1166 20.15 -3.41 -28.99
CA ALA A 1166 19.96 -2.29 -28.05
C ALA A 1166 21.25 -1.99 -27.27
N SER A 1167 21.60 -0.71 -27.14
CA SER A 1167 22.74 -0.29 -26.32
C SER A 1167 22.29 0.00 -24.88
N CYS A 1168 23.05 -0.54 -23.92
CA CYS A 1168 22.84 -0.32 -22.50
C CYS A 1168 24.00 0.49 -21.94
N THR A 1169 23.75 1.66 -21.38
CA THR A 1169 24.76 2.33 -20.54
C THR A 1169 24.86 1.62 -19.20
N SER A 1170 26.07 1.22 -18.82
CA SER A 1170 26.33 0.41 -17.63
C SER A 1170 27.24 1.11 -16.61
N HIS A 1171 26.84 1.03 -15.34
CA HIS A 1171 27.55 1.55 -14.17
C HIS A 1171 27.66 0.42 -13.13
N GLU A 1172 28.82 0.23 -12.52
CA GLU A 1172 29.01 -0.75 -11.43
C GLU A 1172 29.19 -0.02 -10.08
N LEU A 1173 28.39 -0.43 -9.10
CA LEU A 1173 28.19 0.31 -7.84
C LEU A 1173 29.42 0.33 -6.93
N TRP A 1174 30.11 -0.81 -6.77
CA TRP A 1174 31.13 -0.96 -5.73
C TRP A 1174 32.50 -0.40 -6.13
N SER A 1175 32.82 -0.42 -7.42
CA SER A 1175 33.99 0.25 -8.01
C SER A 1175 33.68 1.69 -8.49
N GLY A 1176 32.41 2.10 -8.48
CA GLY A 1176 31.94 3.36 -9.07
C GLY A 1176 32.13 3.45 -10.60
N LYS A 1177 32.58 2.37 -11.26
CA LYS A 1177 33.08 2.41 -12.62
C LYS A 1177 31.95 2.50 -13.63
N ASN A 1178 31.98 3.57 -14.43
CA ASN A 1178 31.17 3.69 -15.64
C ASN A 1178 31.84 2.93 -16.79
N PHE A 1179 31.13 1.97 -17.38
CA PHE A 1179 31.58 1.19 -18.54
C PHE A 1179 30.99 1.71 -19.87
N GLY A 1180 30.16 2.76 -19.81
CA GLY A 1180 29.64 3.46 -20.98
C GLY A 1180 28.57 2.66 -21.75
N PRO A 1181 28.25 3.04 -23.00
CA PRO A 1181 27.26 2.36 -23.84
C PRO A 1181 27.80 1.00 -24.32
N THR A 1182 27.49 -0.06 -23.59
CA THR A 1182 27.85 -1.44 -23.91
C THR A 1182 26.84 -2.05 -24.90
N LYS A 1183 27.30 -2.91 -25.81
CA LYS A 1183 26.44 -3.66 -26.75
C LYS A 1183 26.51 -5.18 -26.55
N ASP A 1184 27.70 -5.72 -26.27
CA ASP A 1184 27.92 -7.17 -26.30
C ASP A 1184 27.78 -7.83 -24.93
N SER A 1185 28.60 -7.43 -23.95
CA SER A 1185 28.61 -8.01 -22.60
C SER A 1185 29.14 -7.06 -21.53
N VAL A 1186 28.59 -7.14 -20.32
CA VAL A 1186 29.24 -6.62 -19.10
C VAL A 1186 30.21 -7.68 -18.56
N SER A 1187 31.37 -7.25 -18.07
CA SER A 1187 32.44 -8.13 -17.57
C SER A 1187 33.29 -7.42 -16.52
N ILE A 1188 33.59 -8.10 -15.42
CA ILE A 1188 34.41 -7.58 -14.31
C ILE A 1188 35.11 -8.72 -13.55
N GLN A 1189 36.25 -8.42 -12.94
CA GLN A 1189 36.88 -9.31 -11.96
C GLN A 1189 36.28 -9.05 -10.58
N VAL A 1190 35.77 -10.10 -9.94
CA VAL A 1190 35.19 -10.04 -8.59
C VAL A 1190 36.12 -10.77 -7.62
N GLU A 1191 36.37 -10.15 -6.46
CA GLU A 1191 37.25 -10.69 -5.42
C GLU A 1191 36.69 -11.98 -4.79
N PRO A 1192 37.52 -12.75 -4.06
CA PRO A 1192 37.01 -13.87 -3.26
C PRO A 1192 35.89 -13.41 -2.32
N HIS A 1193 34.78 -14.14 -2.35
CA HIS A 1193 33.54 -13.88 -1.60
C HIS A 1193 32.83 -12.54 -1.90
N GLY A 1194 33.36 -11.71 -2.79
CA GLY A 1194 32.82 -10.39 -3.11
C GLY A 1194 31.69 -10.40 -4.16
N PRO A 1195 31.00 -9.25 -4.31
CA PRO A 1195 30.02 -9.01 -5.37
C PRO A 1195 30.52 -8.00 -6.42
N ALA A 1196 29.78 -7.89 -7.52
CA ALA A 1196 29.72 -6.68 -8.35
C ALA A 1196 28.25 -6.41 -8.71
N LEU A 1197 27.80 -5.16 -8.64
CA LEU A 1197 26.40 -4.79 -8.88
C LEU A 1197 26.30 -3.74 -9.99
N PHE A 1198 25.86 -4.18 -11.16
CA PHE A 1198 25.61 -3.32 -12.31
C PHE A 1198 24.21 -2.71 -12.28
N VAL A 1199 24.14 -1.40 -12.52
CA VAL A 1199 22.93 -0.68 -12.91
C VAL A 1199 22.99 -0.44 -14.42
N LEU A 1200 21.98 -0.92 -15.15
CA LEU A 1200 21.91 -0.87 -16.60
C LEU A 1200 20.71 -0.02 -17.05
N HIS A 1201 20.98 0.99 -17.87
CA HIS A 1201 19.94 1.77 -18.55
C HIS A 1201 19.97 1.44 -20.06
N CYS A 1202 19.02 0.62 -20.50
CA CYS A 1202 18.93 0.13 -21.88
C CYS A 1202 17.85 0.88 -22.66
N SER A 1203 18.26 1.78 -23.54
CA SER A 1203 17.41 2.48 -24.51
C SER A 1203 17.18 1.63 -25.76
N HIS A 1204 15.98 1.69 -26.32
CA HIS A 1204 15.79 1.32 -27.73
C HIS A 1204 16.43 2.40 -28.61
N ALA A 1205 17.12 1.95 -29.67
CA ALA A 1205 17.57 2.79 -30.77
C ALA A 1205 16.45 2.92 -31.83
#